data_AF-A0A949XUZ1-F1
#
_entry.id   AF-A0A949XUZ1-F1
#
_cell.length_a   1.000
_cell.length_b   1.000
_cell.length_c   1.000
_cell.angle_alpha   90.00
_cell.angle_beta   90.00
_cell.angle_gamma   90.00
#
_symmetry.space_group_name_H-M   'P 1'
#
loop_
_entity.id
_entity.type
_entity.pdbx_description
1 polymer ?
#
loop_
_entity_poly.entity_id
_entity_poly.type
_entity_poly.pdbx_seq_one_letter_code
_entity_poly.pdbx_strand_id
1 'polypeptide(L)'
;MSMSSSDPAAPGQDAPVAPGPTGGGWSLVALIANEGLEPPAGLPDRDALATWCAASTLWHPSLLALAGALPKVESVESPTSPSPREVRVLAVGSADRLPAGYRTQAEDVGCIVVEAGGDRPALLRAIRERLGTAPASASWADEGEAVDPVALDFLALGAARWWLGDLTIAMGHVEGLDNESLTREVLAGAAAWRSGDRPAAVNRLRAAFELLTQARERFYPVDAYLIDVCLIDPTTPVGALADALTTRTPVTFLAPARAIEELSGRDPDGLVSLRAAISEGWADVVGGAYDEVDEPLLPIESISWQFRQGAEVYRRHLDGHHVETVARRRFGLYPQLPQLAKRFGFRFAVHLGFDAGRFPIRPESKRLWESPDGSTLETLTRPPLGADRPATGLQIPWRLALTMKDDHVATLPLVHWPSPVAPWYPDLRRAATYSPVLARWVTLNDYFHLTDRPFEHFRPGPDEYVTPYLAQAVARRDPRPISRRAMHTRLRARVDALSTLRAFALCLSTGAPGSGEGDLSDAETALETGRLDEAGARLDRQEPAWAAILARGLVGSGRSGRPGYLVINPLGIARRAAVHLPDAALDLRPEGPLLAAQSTADGVWAVVELPPFGFAWVPREASVKVPPAAAGALSARDRVLRNEALVVEIDEATGGIRGIRSPREDTARIGERLVVSGLTGPDESPSMTRMRSESFAIDYAGPALVQAVARGTLTDPRNDRRLASFHQRYRLWSGRPILELDITLGELDPDWLDRAAEADPWTHHLACRWAWLDPDSMLRRTCLLAPELTEVDRPETPDAFDISTRRQRTAVLFGGLAHHRRHGTRMLDTLLIAGREAARTFRLGVALDLEHPFRAAVDLISPAFVVPTDAGPPPTGPTGWLFHLDTKAVAVTRVEYADPSGDGRGWGVVFHLVEAAGTPARCRLRTFRNPVWARLIDFQNEPIVDLTVDGDAVLIDLRPHEIARVDITLG
;
A
#
# COMPACT_ATOMS: atom_id res chain seq x y z
N MET A 1 63.82 -45.31 18.06
CA MET A 1 64.09 -46.71 18.47
C MET A 1 63.46 -47.63 17.46
N SER A 2 64.29 -48.50 16.88
CA SER A 2 64.04 -49.82 16.29
C SER A 2 62.71 -50.14 15.59
N MET A 3 62.88 -50.47 14.31
CA MET A 3 62.10 -51.31 13.40
C MET A 3 61.32 -52.48 14.03
N SER A 4 60.20 -52.85 13.38
CA SER A 4 60.07 -54.20 12.81
C SER A 4 59.35 -54.17 11.46
N SER A 5 59.95 -54.89 10.52
CA SER A 5 59.51 -55.16 9.16
C SER A 5 58.74 -56.48 9.10
N SER A 6 57.75 -56.56 8.21
CA SER A 6 57.28 -57.84 7.66
C SER A 6 56.84 -57.66 6.21
N ASP A 7 57.29 -58.61 5.39
CA ASP A 7 57.30 -58.70 3.93
C ASP A 7 55.93 -58.73 3.23
N PRO A 8 55.89 -58.56 1.88
CA PRO A 8 54.69 -58.27 1.11
C PRO A 8 53.87 -59.52 0.79
N ALA A 9 52.56 -59.44 0.98
CA ALA A 9 51.60 -60.44 0.52
C ALA A 9 51.26 -60.22 -0.97
N ALA A 10 51.12 -61.33 -1.68
CA ALA A 10 50.82 -61.50 -3.10
C ALA A 10 49.63 -60.65 -3.63
N PRO A 11 49.58 -60.36 -4.95
CA PRO A 11 48.48 -59.64 -5.56
C PRO A 11 47.18 -60.44 -5.39
N GLY A 12 46.27 -59.88 -4.60
CA GLY A 12 44.91 -60.39 -4.45
C GLY A 12 44.22 -60.37 -5.80
N GLN A 13 43.72 -61.54 -6.19
CA GLN A 13 42.87 -61.76 -7.37
C GLN A 13 41.75 -60.70 -7.41
N ASP A 14 41.60 -60.07 -8.57
CA ASP A 14 40.47 -59.20 -8.88
C ASP A 14 39.16 -59.92 -8.51
N ALA A 15 38.42 -59.31 -7.59
CA ALA A 15 37.05 -59.69 -7.33
C ALA A 15 36.27 -59.55 -8.66
N PRO A 16 35.47 -60.55 -9.06
CA PRO A 16 34.73 -60.47 -10.31
C PRO A 16 33.81 -59.25 -10.26
N VAL A 17 34.01 -58.34 -11.22
CA VAL A 17 33.08 -57.25 -11.53
C VAL A 17 31.69 -57.86 -11.65
N ALA A 18 30.78 -57.45 -10.77
CA ALA A 18 29.39 -57.86 -10.85
C ALA A 18 28.87 -57.52 -12.26
N PRO A 19 28.23 -58.46 -12.97
CA PRO A 19 27.71 -58.19 -14.30
C PRO A 19 26.74 -57.00 -14.22
N GLY A 20 26.97 -55.97 -15.02
CA GLY A 20 26.09 -54.82 -15.12
C GLY A 20 24.65 -55.26 -15.45
N PRO A 21 23.63 -54.53 -14.98
CA PRO A 21 22.24 -54.96 -15.14
C PRO A 21 21.90 -55.11 -16.63
N THR A 22 21.47 -56.31 -17.02
CA THR A 22 20.84 -56.57 -18.32
C THR A 22 19.45 -55.93 -18.36
N GLY A 23 19.35 -54.72 -18.91
CA GLY A 23 18.12 -54.02 -19.29
C GLY A 23 18.42 -52.58 -19.75
N GLY A 24 17.88 -52.06 -20.85
CA GLY A 24 17.03 -52.61 -21.90
C GLY A 24 17.05 -51.64 -23.10
N GLY A 25 17.16 -52.13 -24.34
CA GLY A 25 17.40 -51.30 -25.53
C GLY A 25 16.19 -50.48 -26.01
N TRP A 26 15.57 -49.69 -25.13
CA TRP A 26 14.53 -48.72 -25.48
C TRP A 26 15.11 -47.30 -25.54
N SER A 27 14.70 -46.51 -26.53
CA SER A 27 15.03 -45.08 -26.61
C SER A 27 13.83 -44.22 -26.20
N LEU A 28 14.06 -43.15 -25.45
CA LEU A 28 13.03 -42.23 -24.96
C LEU A 28 13.26 -40.85 -25.57
N VAL A 29 12.28 -40.28 -26.25
CA VAL A 29 12.39 -38.97 -26.91
C VAL A 29 11.17 -38.11 -26.59
N ALA A 30 11.39 -36.89 -26.13
CA ALA A 30 10.38 -35.85 -26.04
C ALA A 30 10.44 -34.99 -27.31
N LEU A 31 9.31 -34.86 -28.02
CA LEU A 31 9.15 -33.98 -29.16
C LEU A 31 8.51 -32.67 -28.68
N ILE A 32 9.31 -31.61 -28.70
CA ILE A 32 8.95 -30.32 -28.13
C ILE A 32 8.81 -29.26 -29.24
N ALA A 33 7.74 -28.50 -29.13
CA ALA A 33 7.50 -27.31 -29.93
C ALA A 33 8.54 -26.23 -29.64
N ASN A 34 9.18 -25.69 -30.67
CA ASN A 34 10.20 -24.63 -30.54
C ASN A 34 11.37 -25.05 -29.62
N GLU A 35 11.78 -26.32 -29.68
CA GLU A 35 12.98 -26.81 -28.99
C GLU A 35 14.20 -25.90 -29.30
N GLY A 36 14.93 -25.48 -28.26
CA GLY A 36 16.07 -24.57 -28.38
C GLY A 36 15.72 -23.12 -28.76
N LEU A 37 14.44 -22.73 -28.76
CA LEU A 37 13.99 -21.36 -29.06
C LEU A 37 13.16 -20.80 -27.91
N GLU A 38 13.17 -19.46 -27.74
CA GLU A 38 12.32 -18.80 -26.75
C GLU A 38 10.84 -19.09 -27.06
N PRO A 39 10.06 -19.63 -26.10
CA PRO A 39 8.66 -19.92 -26.35
C PRO A 39 7.89 -18.64 -26.73
N PRO A 40 6.90 -18.72 -27.64
CA PRO A 40 6.20 -17.54 -28.12
C PRO A 40 5.50 -16.80 -26.98
N ALA A 41 5.47 -15.47 -27.09
CA ALA A 41 4.71 -14.64 -26.17
C ALA A 41 3.23 -15.06 -26.19
N GLY A 42 2.66 -15.31 -25.01
CA GLY A 42 1.25 -15.70 -24.87
C GLY A 42 0.95 -17.19 -25.07
N LEU A 43 1.94 -18.08 -24.99
CA LEU A 43 1.73 -19.53 -24.96
C LEU A 43 0.63 -19.91 -23.92
N PRO A 44 -0.44 -20.62 -24.31
CA PRO A 44 -1.48 -21.03 -23.36
C PRO A 44 -0.93 -21.95 -22.27
N ASP A 45 -1.36 -21.73 -21.02
CA ASP A 45 -0.90 -22.52 -19.87
C ASP A 45 -1.17 -24.03 -20.01
N ARG A 46 -2.26 -24.41 -20.70
CA ARG A 46 -2.57 -25.82 -20.99
C ARG A 46 -1.48 -26.48 -21.85
N ASP A 47 -1.03 -25.77 -22.89
CA ASP A 47 -0.05 -26.28 -23.85
C ASP A 47 1.34 -26.31 -23.22
N ALA A 48 1.67 -25.27 -22.45
CA ALA A 48 2.89 -25.23 -21.65
C ALA A 48 2.96 -26.38 -20.64
N LEU A 49 1.85 -26.66 -19.94
CA LEU A 49 1.76 -27.75 -18.99
C LEU A 49 1.93 -29.12 -19.68
N ALA A 50 1.27 -29.33 -20.82
CA ALA A 50 1.42 -30.57 -21.60
C ALA A 50 2.87 -30.77 -22.09
N THR A 51 3.51 -29.68 -22.54
CA THR A 51 4.92 -29.67 -22.95
C THR A 51 5.84 -30.01 -21.77
N TRP A 52 5.59 -29.42 -20.60
CA TRP A 52 6.31 -29.74 -19.37
C TRP A 52 6.18 -31.23 -19.02
N CYS A 53 4.97 -31.78 -19.06
CA CYS A 53 4.73 -33.20 -18.79
C CYS A 53 5.45 -34.10 -19.79
N ALA A 54 5.43 -33.75 -21.09
CA ALA A 54 6.12 -34.51 -22.14
C ALA A 54 7.63 -34.62 -21.90
N ALA A 55 8.28 -33.49 -21.59
CA ALA A 55 9.73 -33.44 -21.36
C ALA A 55 10.16 -34.10 -20.04
N SER A 56 9.45 -33.82 -18.94
CA SER A 56 9.88 -34.24 -17.61
C SER A 56 9.55 -35.71 -17.28
N THR A 57 8.42 -36.25 -17.77
CA THR A 57 7.96 -37.59 -17.38
C THR A 57 8.90 -38.73 -17.80
N LEU A 58 9.61 -38.56 -18.92
CA LEU A 58 10.56 -39.55 -19.44
C LEU A 58 11.76 -39.80 -18.50
N TRP A 59 11.99 -38.90 -17.56
CA TRP A 59 13.06 -39.01 -16.57
C TRP A 59 12.69 -39.85 -15.36
N HIS A 60 11.48 -40.40 -15.27
CA HIS A 60 11.10 -41.28 -14.16
C HIS A 60 12.07 -42.49 -14.05
N PRO A 61 12.57 -42.85 -12.86
CA PRO A 61 13.63 -43.85 -12.71
C PRO A 61 13.23 -45.24 -13.24
N SER A 62 11.95 -45.59 -13.21
CA SER A 62 11.47 -46.84 -13.83
C SER A 62 11.61 -46.86 -15.35
N LEU A 63 11.47 -45.72 -16.03
CA LEU A 63 11.67 -45.60 -17.48
C LEU A 63 13.15 -45.57 -17.81
N LEU A 64 13.95 -44.82 -17.05
CA LEU A 64 15.41 -44.77 -17.21
C LEU A 64 16.06 -46.14 -17.05
N ALA A 65 15.67 -46.89 -16.01
CA ALA A 65 16.20 -48.22 -15.74
C ALA A 65 15.77 -49.27 -16.80
N LEU A 66 14.69 -49.00 -17.54
CA LEU A 66 14.22 -49.82 -18.66
C LEU A 66 14.89 -49.46 -19.98
N ALA A 67 15.18 -48.17 -20.20
CA ALA A 67 15.82 -47.64 -21.40
C ALA A 67 17.34 -47.81 -21.41
N GLY A 68 17.99 -47.82 -20.25
CA GLY A 68 19.46 -47.89 -20.16
C GLY A 68 20.18 -46.73 -20.85
N ALA A 69 19.46 -45.64 -21.13
CA ALA A 69 19.94 -44.41 -21.78
C ALA A 69 19.12 -43.21 -21.28
N LEU A 70 19.69 -42.02 -21.38
CA LEU A 70 18.98 -40.78 -21.03
C LEU A 70 17.94 -40.40 -22.09
N PRO A 71 16.83 -39.75 -21.70
CA PRO A 71 15.87 -39.21 -22.65
C PRO A 71 16.49 -38.11 -23.52
N LYS A 72 16.06 -38.03 -24.78
CA LYS A 72 16.43 -36.95 -25.71
C LYS A 72 15.28 -35.97 -25.87
N VAL A 73 15.60 -34.72 -26.17
CA VAL A 73 14.63 -33.70 -26.57
C VAL A 73 14.90 -33.35 -28.03
N GLU A 74 13.86 -33.35 -28.87
CA GLU A 74 13.95 -32.99 -30.29
C GLU A 74 12.83 -32.02 -30.65
N SER A 75 13.04 -31.20 -31.68
CA SER A 75 11.96 -30.40 -32.27
C SER A 75 10.87 -31.29 -32.87
N VAL A 76 9.61 -30.98 -32.57
CA VAL A 76 8.45 -31.65 -33.20
C VAL A 76 8.31 -31.28 -34.68
N GLU A 77 8.84 -30.14 -35.11
CA GLU A 77 8.83 -29.66 -36.48
C GLU A 77 9.88 -30.36 -37.36
N SER A 78 11.01 -30.78 -36.76
CA SER A 78 12.09 -31.49 -37.46
C SER A 78 12.61 -32.70 -36.66
N PRO A 79 11.77 -33.71 -36.38
CA PRO A 79 12.15 -34.89 -35.60
C PRO A 79 13.07 -35.83 -36.41
N THR A 80 13.92 -36.57 -35.71
CA THR A 80 14.67 -37.68 -36.32
C THR A 80 13.73 -38.83 -36.72
N SER A 81 14.15 -39.70 -37.65
CA SER A 81 13.30 -40.82 -38.07
C SER A 81 13.04 -41.81 -36.92
N PRO A 82 11.79 -42.26 -36.73
CA PRO A 82 11.45 -43.19 -35.66
C PRO A 82 12.13 -44.55 -35.87
N SER A 83 12.50 -45.21 -34.77
CA SER A 83 13.20 -46.50 -34.76
C SER A 83 12.46 -47.57 -33.93
N PRO A 84 12.71 -48.87 -34.15
CA PRO A 84 12.16 -49.91 -33.28
C PRO A 84 12.61 -49.74 -31.83
N ARG A 85 11.74 -50.12 -30.88
CA ARG A 85 11.97 -49.96 -29.43
C ARG A 85 12.17 -48.50 -29.01
N GLU A 86 11.40 -47.59 -29.57
CA GLU A 86 11.43 -46.17 -29.19
C GLU A 86 10.08 -45.73 -28.62
N VAL A 87 10.11 -44.86 -27.61
CA VAL A 87 8.95 -44.14 -27.10
C VAL A 87 9.16 -42.66 -27.38
N ARG A 88 8.29 -42.08 -28.21
CA ARG A 88 8.26 -40.64 -28.49
C ARG A 88 7.04 -40.01 -27.83
N VAL A 89 7.26 -38.96 -27.05
CA VAL A 89 6.20 -38.23 -26.34
C VAL A 89 6.10 -36.81 -26.88
N LEU A 90 4.91 -36.36 -27.24
CA LEU A 90 4.66 -34.99 -27.68
C LEU A 90 3.50 -34.38 -26.89
N ALA A 91 3.46 -33.06 -26.74
CA ALA A 91 2.32 -32.40 -26.11
C ALA A 91 1.03 -32.60 -26.93
N VAL A 92 -0.11 -32.78 -26.24
CA VAL A 92 -1.42 -32.83 -26.89
C VAL A 92 -1.63 -31.58 -27.75
N GLY A 93 -2.15 -31.75 -28.98
CA GLY A 93 -2.32 -30.65 -29.93
C GLY A 93 -1.05 -30.26 -30.71
N SER A 94 0.12 -30.83 -30.40
CA SER A 94 1.34 -30.66 -31.23
C SER A 94 1.45 -31.68 -32.37
N ALA A 95 0.47 -32.60 -32.46
CA ALA A 95 0.36 -33.62 -33.49
C ALA A 95 0.52 -33.10 -34.92
N ASP A 96 -0.17 -32.01 -35.23
CA ASP A 96 -0.26 -31.42 -36.57
C ASP A 96 1.03 -30.71 -36.98
N ARG A 97 1.99 -30.55 -36.06
CA ARG A 97 3.31 -29.97 -36.32
C ARG A 97 4.32 -30.99 -36.83
N LEU A 98 4.00 -32.29 -36.74
CA LEU A 98 4.86 -33.35 -37.25
C LEU A 98 4.94 -33.31 -38.78
N PRO A 99 6.07 -33.71 -39.38
CA PRO A 99 6.17 -33.90 -40.83
C PRO A 99 5.10 -34.85 -41.37
N ALA A 100 4.65 -34.59 -42.60
CA ALA A 100 3.65 -35.43 -43.26
C ALA A 100 4.13 -36.89 -43.37
N GLY A 101 3.27 -37.85 -43.01
CA GLY A 101 3.57 -39.29 -43.04
C GLY A 101 4.37 -39.82 -41.84
N TYR A 102 4.83 -38.95 -40.92
CA TYR A 102 5.67 -39.34 -39.79
C TYR A 102 4.98 -40.34 -38.84
N ARG A 103 3.68 -40.18 -38.59
CA ARG A 103 2.90 -41.11 -37.74
C ARG A 103 2.86 -42.52 -38.31
N THR A 104 2.60 -42.63 -39.62
CA THR A 104 2.59 -43.91 -40.33
C THR A 104 3.97 -44.56 -40.27
N GLN A 105 5.05 -43.78 -40.48
CA GLN A 105 6.41 -44.28 -40.35
C GLN A 105 6.70 -44.82 -38.93
N ALA A 106 6.21 -44.15 -37.88
CA ALA A 106 6.37 -44.60 -36.50
C ALA A 106 5.60 -45.90 -36.23
N GLU A 107 4.39 -46.03 -36.76
CA GLU A 107 3.58 -47.26 -36.66
C GLU A 107 4.25 -48.44 -37.37
N ASP A 108 4.76 -48.23 -38.60
CA ASP A 108 5.39 -49.27 -39.43
C ASP A 108 6.62 -49.90 -38.76
N VAL A 109 7.40 -49.11 -38.00
CA VAL A 109 8.59 -49.59 -37.28
C VAL A 109 8.31 -50.02 -35.84
N GLY A 110 7.05 -49.89 -35.38
CA GLY A 110 6.63 -50.22 -34.01
C GLY A 110 7.13 -49.23 -32.94
N CYS A 111 7.37 -47.97 -33.30
CA CYS A 111 7.66 -46.89 -32.36
C CYS A 111 6.39 -46.45 -31.62
N ILE A 112 6.47 -46.32 -30.30
CA ILE A 112 5.34 -45.91 -29.45
C ILE A 112 5.26 -44.39 -29.42
N VAL A 113 4.21 -43.80 -30.00
CA VAL A 113 3.97 -42.34 -29.95
C VAL A 113 2.85 -42.00 -28.96
N VAL A 114 3.15 -41.26 -27.90
CA VAL A 114 2.20 -40.90 -26.82
C VAL A 114 1.98 -39.38 -26.78
N GLU A 115 0.72 -38.94 -26.74
CA GLU A 115 0.39 -37.54 -26.49
C GLU A 115 0.28 -37.26 -24.99
N ALA A 116 1.03 -36.28 -24.51
CA ALA A 116 1.04 -35.82 -23.12
C ALA A 116 -0.09 -34.82 -22.87
N GLY A 117 -0.96 -35.14 -21.92
CA GLY A 117 -1.84 -34.17 -21.27
C GLY A 117 -1.12 -33.41 -20.15
N GLY A 118 -1.88 -32.79 -19.25
CA GLY A 118 -1.32 -32.03 -18.11
C GLY A 118 -1.09 -32.83 -16.82
N ASP A 119 -1.05 -34.17 -16.89
CA ASP A 119 -0.94 -35.07 -15.75
C ASP A 119 0.23 -36.04 -15.96
N ARG A 120 1.33 -35.81 -15.21
CA ARG A 120 2.55 -36.63 -15.25
C ARG A 120 2.28 -38.09 -14.83
N PRO A 121 1.63 -38.38 -13.67
CA PRO A 121 1.23 -39.75 -13.32
C PRO A 121 0.42 -40.47 -14.41
N ALA A 122 -0.56 -39.80 -15.02
CA ALA A 122 -1.36 -40.41 -16.09
C ALA A 122 -0.52 -40.74 -17.33
N LEU A 123 0.37 -39.83 -17.74
CA LEU A 123 1.30 -40.05 -18.84
C LEU A 123 2.26 -41.21 -18.54
N LEU A 124 2.80 -41.29 -17.34
CA LEU A 124 3.67 -42.38 -16.92
C LEU A 124 2.96 -43.74 -17.00
N ARG A 125 1.70 -43.82 -16.54
CA ARG A 125 0.88 -45.03 -16.64
C ARG A 125 0.68 -45.44 -18.10
N ALA A 126 0.29 -44.49 -18.95
CA ALA A 126 0.08 -44.73 -20.38
C ALA A 126 1.35 -45.25 -21.08
N ILE A 127 2.52 -44.70 -20.75
CA ILE A 127 3.81 -45.18 -21.28
C ILE A 127 4.08 -46.63 -20.81
N ARG A 128 3.92 -46.91 -19.51
CA ARG A 128 4.20 -48.24 -18.94
C ARG A 128 3.27 -49.33 -19.46
N GLU A 129 1.99 -49.01 -19.66
CA GLU A 129 1.01 -49.91 -20.26
C GLU A 129 1.43 -50.31 -21.68
N ARG A 130 1.85 -49.35 -22.50
CA ARG A 130 2.31 -49.62 -23.87
C ARG A 130 3.65 -50.36 -23.93
N LEU A 131 4.50 -50.17 -22.92
CA LEU A 131 5.75 -50.93 -22.76
C LEU A 131 5.53 -52.34 -22.19
N GLY A 132 4.30 -52.72 -21.83
CA GLY A 132 4.01 -54.02 -21.22
C GLY A 132 4.60 -54.18 -19.81
N THR A 133 4.83 -53.08 -19.09
CA THR A 133 5.46 -53.05 -17.75
C THR A 133 4.54 -52.50 -16.65
N ALA A 134 3.23 -52.44 -16.94
CA ALA A 134 2.21 -52.18 -15.93
C ALA A 134 2.14 -53.37 -14.94
N PRO A 135 2.04 -53.15 -13.62
CA PRO A 135 1.88 -54.24 -12.67
C PRO A 135 0.53 -54.93 -12.87
N ALA A 136 0.48 -56.25 -12.75
CA ALA A 136 -0.73 -57.07 -12.89
C ALA A 136 -1.74 -56.91 -11.72
N SER A 137 -1.53 -55.98 -10.79
CA SER A 137 -2.45 -55.71 -9.68
C SER A 137 -2.79 -54.22 -9.59
N ALA A 138 -4.09 -53.95 -9.61
CA ALA A 138 -4.73 -52.66 -9.47
C ALA A 138 -4.64 -52.07 -8.04
N SER A 139 -3.44 -51.96 -7.46
CA SER A 139 -3.28 -51.43 -6.08
C SER A 139 -2.50 -50.12 -5.97
N TRP A 140 -2.21 -49.42 -7.08
CA TRP A 140 -1.74 -48.03 -7.02
C TRP A 140 -2.90 -47.01 -7.01
N ALA A 141 -4.15 -47.50 -7.05
CA ALA A 141 -5.33 -46.69 -7.32
C ALA A 141 -6.33 -46.59 -6.16
N ASP A 142 -6.13 -47.29 -5.05
CA ASP A 142 -6.97 -47.15 -3.86
C ASP A 142 -6.07 -47.22 -2.61
N GLU A 143 -6.18 -46.20 -1.75
CA GLU A 143 -5.45 -45.99 -0.48
C GLU A 143 -4.03 -45.40 -0.56
N GLY A 144 -3.93 -44.06 -0.43
CA GLY A 144 -3.00 -43.40 0.49
C GLY A 144 -1.48 -43.64 0.44
N GLU A 145 -0.91 -44.39 -0.52
CA GLU A 145 0.54 -44.58 -0.63
C GLU A 145 1.21 -43.36 -1.29
N ALA A 146 2.05 -42.68 -0.51
CA ALA A 146 2.80 -41.51 -0.94
C ALA A 146 3.69 -41.82 -2.16
N VAL A 147 3.62 -40.99 -3.20
CA VAL A 147 4.54 -41.03 -4.36
C VAL A 147 5.99 -41.00 -3.83
N ASP A 148 6.85 -41.91 -4.32
CA ASP A 148 8.24 -42.00 -3.86
C ASP A 148 8.99 -40.67 -4.10
N PRO A 149 9.48 -39.98 -3.05
CA PRO A 149 10.19 -38.72 -3.18
C PRO A 149 11.39 -38.79 -4.11
N VAL A 150 12.13 -39.91 -4.12
CA VAL A 150 13.32 -40.07 -4.96
C VAL A 150 12.93 -40.09 -6.44
N ALA A 151 11.78 -40.67 -6.79
CA ALA A 151 11.29 -40.67 -8.16
C ALA A 151 10.92 -39.26 -8.64
N LEU A 152 10.40 -38.40 -7.76
CA LEU A 152 10.16 -36.98 -8.05
C LEU A 152 11.48 -36.22 -8.28
N ASP A 153 12.54 -36.55 -7.55
CA ASP A 153 13.85 -35.92 -7.72
C ASP A 153 14.49 -36.24 -9.09
N PHE A 154 14.24 -37.44 -9.64
CA PHE A 154 14.62 -37.78 -11.01
C PHE A 154 13.86 -36.94 -12.06
N LEU A 155 12.55 -36.69 -11.84
CA LEU A 155 11.78 -35.80 -12.71
C LEU A 155 12.32 -34.35 -12.65
N ALA A 156 12.66 -33.89 -11.43
CA ALA A 156 13.29 -32.60 -11.21
C ALA A 156 14.67 -32.48 -11.87
N LEU A 157 15.45 -33.56 -11.89
CA LEU A 157 16.73 -33.60 -12.62
C LEU A 157 16.53 -33.42 -14.13
N GLY A 158 15.51 -34.09 -14.70
CA GLY A 158 15.18 -33.95 -16.10
C GLY A 158 14.75 -32.54 -16.49
N ALA A 159 13.91 -31.94 -15.66
CA ALA A 159 13.54 -30.53 -15.72
C ALA A 159 14.77 -29.60 -15.68
N ALA A 160 15.66 -29.78 -14.70
CA ALA A 160 16.88 -28.98 -14.55
C ALA A 160 17.83 -29.13 -15.74
N ARG A 161 17.99 -30.34 -16.28
CA ARG A 161 18.80 -30.61 -17.47
C ARG A 161 18.24 -29.90 -18.70
N TRP A 162 16.92 -29.91 -18.88
CA TRP A 162 16.28 -29.23 -20.00
C TRP A 162 16.45 -27.71 -19.89
N TRP A 163 16.14 -27.12 -18.72
CA TRP A 163 16.34 -25.70 -18.48
C TRP A 163 17.79 -25.25 -18.66
N LEU A 164 18.76 -26.06 -18.23
CA LEU A 164 20.18 -25.74 -18.45
C LEU A 164 20.53 -25.72 -19.95
N GLY A 165 19.95 -26.62 -20.74
CA GLY A 165 20.11 -26.63 -22.20
C GLY A 165 19.62 -25.33 -22.81
N ASP A 166 18.37 -24.96 -22.53
CA ASP A 166 17.78 -23.71 -23.03
C ASP A 166 18.55 -22.47 -22.52
N LEU A 167 19.04 -22.48 -21.27
CA LEU A 167 19.83 -21.37 -20.72
C LEU A 167 21.16 -21.25 -21.47
N THR A 168 21.82 -22.37 -21.78
CA THR A 168 23.08 -22.39 -22.52
C THR A 168 22.89 -21.79 -23.93
N ILE A 169 21.80 -22.16 -24.60
CA ILE A 169 21.42 -21.61 -25.92
C ILE A 169 21.09 -20.12 -25.80
N ALA A 170 20.28 -19.72 -24.82
CA ALA A 170 19.89 -18.34 -24.58
C ALA A 170 21.10 -17.43 -24.30
N MET A 171 22.14 -17.96 -23.65
CA MET A 171 23.40 -17.27 -23.40
C MET A 171 24.35 -17.29 -24.62
N GLY A 172 24.04 -18.03 -25.68
CA GLY A 172 24.84 -18.11 -26.91
C GLY A 172 26.07 -19.01 -26.80
N HIS A 173 26.06 -19.98 -25.88
CA HIS A 173 27.16 -20.91 -25.67
C HIS A 173 26.88 -22.30 -26.25
N VAL A 174 27.94 -23.08 -26.47
CA VAL A 174 27.85 -24.49 -26.86
C VAL A 174 27.72 -25.36 -25.60
N GLU A 175 26.97 -26.46 -25.69
CA GLU A 175 26.77 -27.38 -24.56
C GLU A 175 28.11 -27.91 -24.01
N GLY A 176 28.40 -27.56 -22.76
CA GLY A 176 29.61 -27.95 -22.05
C GLY A 176 29.40 -29.08 -21.04
N LEU A 177 28.35 -29.88 -21.16
CA LEU A 177 27.99 -30.91 -20.19
C LEU A 177 28.74 -32.23 -20.45
N ASP A 178 29.29 -32.84 -19.40
CA ASP A 178 29.86 -34.20 -19.45
C ASP A 178 28.72 -35.23 -19.49
N ASN A 179 28.23 -35.49 -20.70
CA ASN A 179 27.12 -36.41 -20.95
C ASN A 179 27.45 -37.88 -20.58
N GLU A 180 28.72 -38.29 -20.64
CA GLU A 180 29.13 -39.65 -20.26
C GLU A 180 29.02 -39.84 -18.75
N SER A 181 29.56 -38.91 -17.98
CA SER A 181 29.44 -38.94 -16.51
C SER A 181 27.99 -38.78 -16.07
N LEU A 182 27.23 -37.87 -16.66
CA LEU A 182 25.81 -37.71 -16.33
C LEU A 182 25.04 -39.00 -16.56
N THR A 183 25.22 -39.64 -17.72
CA THR A 183 24.56 -40.91 -18.06
C THR A 183 24.90 -41.99 -17.05
N ARG A 184 26.19 -42.14 -16.70
CA ARG A 184 26.65 -43.13 -15.71
C ARG A 184 25.99 -42.93 -14.36
N GLU A 185 26.01 -41.71 -13.82
CA GLU A 185 25.46 -41.43 -12.49
C GLU A 185 23.94 -41.61 -12.46
N VAL A 186 23.22 -41.07 -13.44
CA VAL A 186 21.75 -41.14 -13.52
C VAL A 186 21.26 -42.58 -13.65
N LEU A 187 21.87 -43.39 -14.52
CA LEU A 187 21.46 -44.79 -14.70
C LEU A 187 21.84 -45.66 -13.50
N ALA A 188 23.00 -45.41 -12.87
CA ALA A 188 23.36 -46.07 -11.62
C ALA A 188 22.37 -45.72 -10.49
N GLY A 189 21.95 -44.46 -10.41
CA GLY A 189 20.91 -44.02 -9.48
C GLY A 189 19.56 -44.68 -9.74
N ALA A 190 19.12 -44.76 -10.99
CA ALA A 190 17.86 -45.41 -11.36
C ALA A 190 17.90 -46.93 -11.07
N ALA A 191 19.05 -47.58 -11.26
CA ALA A 191 19.25 -48.97 -10.89
C ALA A 191 19.18 -49.18 -9.37
N ALA A 192 19.82 -48.29 -8.58
CA ALA A 192 19.77 -48.31 -7.12
C ALA A 192 18.34 -48.08 -6.58
N TRP A 193 17.61 -47.14 -7.19
CA TRP A 193 16.19 -46.90 -6.89
C TRP A 193 15.36 -48.17 -7.12
N ARG A 194 15.56 -48.82 -8.28
CA ARG A 194 14.86 -50.08 -8.63
C ARG A 194 15.18 -51.22 -7.68
N SER A 195 16.39 -51.27 -7.12
CA SER A 195 16.77 -52.27 -6.11
C SER A 195 16.35 -51.92 -4.68
N GLY A 196 15.69 -50.77 -4.46
CA GLY A 196 15.27 -50.30 -3.14
C GLY A 196 16.36 -49.61 -2.32
N ASP A 197 17.54 -49.36 -2.89
CA ASP A 197 18.66 -48.68 -2.22
C ASP A 197 18.51 -47.16 -2.37
N ARG A 198 17.65 -46.57 -1.53
CA ARG A 198 17.37 -45.12 -1.53
C ARG A 198 18.62 -44.27 -1.27
N PRO A 199 19.46 -44.55 -0.26
CA PRO A 199 20.67 -43.76 -0.02
C PRO A 199 21.61 -43.73 -1.23
N ALA A 200 21.83 -44.86 -1.89
CA ALA A 200 22.67 -44.89 -3.09
C ALA A 200 22.04 -44.11 -4.25
N ALA A 201 20.73 -44.22 -4.47
CA ALA A 201 20.03 -43.45 -5.49
C ALA A 201 20.16 -41.93 -5.28
N VAL A 202 19.98 -41.45 -4.05
CA VAL A 202 20.12 -40.04 -3.67
C VAL A 202 21.57 -39.55 -3.87
N ASN A 203 22.58 -40.34 -3.50
CA ASN A 203 23.98 -39.97 -3.71
C ASN A 203 24.33 -39.83 -5.20
N ARG A 204 23.78 -40.71 -6.05
CA ARG A 204 23.97 -40.64 -7.50
C ARG A 204 23.24 -39.44 -8.12
N LEU A 205 22.04 -39.11 -7.64
CA LEU A 205 21.33 -37.89 -8.03
C LEU A 205 22.13 -36.63 -7.66
N ARG A 206 22.73 -36.59 -6.47
CA ARG A 206 23.58 -35.47 -6.04
C ARG A 206 24.75 -35.24 -7.00
N ALA A 207 25.47 -36.30 -7.35
CA ALA A 207 26.54 -36.22 -8.34
C ALA A 207 26.03 -35.75 -9.72
N ALA A 208 24.84 -36.21 -10.14
CA ALA A 208 24.24 -35.76 -11.40
C ALA A 208 23.88 -34.26 -11.39
N PHE A 209 23.30 -33.73 -10.31
CA PHE A 209 23.01 -32.30 -10.17
C PHE A 209 24.30 -31.45 -10.12
N GLU A 210 25.35 -31.93 -9.45
CA GLU A 210 26.66 -31.26 -9.43
C GLU A 210 27.26 -31.12 -10.84
N LEU A 211 27.11 -32.12 -11.71
CA LEU A 211 27.55 -32.05 -13.11
C LEU A 211 26.78 -30.96 -13.89
N LEU A 212 25.48 -30.80 -13.63
CA LEU A 212 24.69 -29.72 -14.24
C LEU A 212 25.17 -28.33 -13.79
N THR A 213 25.45 -28.17 -12.49
CA THR A 213 25.99 -26.91 -11.94
C THR A 213 27.35 -26.57 -12.53
N GLN A 214 28.27 -27.56 -12.62
CA GLN A 214 29.58 -27.37 -13.25
C GLN A 214 29.45 -26.94 -14.71
N ALA A 215 28.46 -27.46 -15.45
CA ALA A 215 28.21 -27.06 -16.83
C ALA A 215 27.71 -25.61 -16.93
N ARG A 216 26.84 -25.15 -16.01
CA ARG A 216 26.40 -23.74 -15.92
C ARG A 216 27.58 -22.80 -15.62
N GLU A 217 28.43 -23.18 -14.68
CA GLU A 217 29.58 -22.36 -14.25
C GLU A 217 30.65 -22.17 -15.34
N ARG A 218 30.69 -23.04 -16.37
CA ARG A 218 31.60 -22.86 -17.51
C ARG A 218 31.30 -21.61 -18.33
N PHE A 219 30.03 -21.21 -18.45
CA PHE A 219 29.65 -20.02 -19.20
C PHE A 219 29.20 -18.86 -18.30
N TYR A 220 28.79 -19.13 -17.05
CA TYR A 220 28.45 -18.10 -16.08
C TYR A 220 28.93 -18.51 -14.67
N PRO A 221 30.20 -18.20 -14.30
CA PRO A 221 30.83 -18.67 -13.07
C PRO A 221 30.47 -17.86 -11.81
N VAL A 222 29.72 -16.76 -11.95
CA VAL A 222 29.30 -15.93 -10.81
C VAL A 222 27.91 -16.33 -10.32
N ASP A 223 27.55 -15.91 -9.10
CA ASP A 223 26.25 -16.20 -8.52
C ASP A 223 25.13 -15.50 -9.30
N ALA A 224 24.07 -16.27 -9.60
CA ALA A 224 22.76 -15.77 -9.95
C ALA A 224 21.78 -16.13 -8.83
N TYR A 225 20.77 -15.31 -8.60
CA TYR A 225 19.84 -15.45 -7.49
C TYR A 225 18.39 -15.69 -7.93
N LEU A 226 17.74 -16.65 -7.27
CA LEU A 226 16.29 -16.84 -7.28
C LEU A 226 15.74 -16.41 -5.92
N ILE A 227 14.73 -15.54 -5.96
CA ILE A 227 14.01 -15.08 -4.77
C ILE A 227 12.58 -15.60 -4.88
N ASP A 228 12.10 -16.29 -3.85
CA ASP A 228 10.77 -16.88 -3.85
C ASP A 228 9.84 -16.13 -2.89
N VAL A 229 8.78 -15.52 -3.42
CA VAL A 229 7.83 -14.71 -2.64
C VAL A 229 6.48 -15.41 -2.57
N CYS A 230 6.15 -15.95 -1.40
CA CYS A 230 4.87 -16.57 -1.10
C CYS A 230 3.93 -15.55 -0.46
N LEU A 231 2.78 -15.28 -1.10
CA LEU A 231 1.80 -14.29 -0.65
C LEU A 231 0.91 -14.87 0.45
N ILE A 232 0.79 -14.17 1.58
CA ILE A 232 -0.14 -14.50 2.66
C ILE A 232 -1.09 -13.32 2.89
N ASP A 233 -2.37 -13.64 3.09
CA ASP A 233 -3.37 -12.67 3.54
C ASP A 233 -4.11 -13.13 4.82
N PRO A 234 -4.92 -12.25 5.46
CA PRO A 234 -5.67 -12.60 6.68
C PRO A 234 -6.64 -13.78 6.53
N THR A 235 -7.03 -14.14 5.30
CA THR A 235 -7.96 -15.23 4.98
C THR A 235 -7.25 -16.55 4.64
N THR A 236 -5.92 -16.57 4.67
CA THR A 236 -5.10 -17.76 4.38
C THR A 236 -5.56 -18.98 5.22
N PRO A 237 -5.88 -20.13 4.59
CA PRO A 237 -6.33 -21.34 5.29
C PRO A 237 -5.29 -21.94 6.24
N VAL A 238 -5.76 -22.73 7.21
CA VAL A 238 -4.89 -23.52 8.10
C VAL A 238 -4.08 -24.54 7.29
N GLY A 239 -2.80 -24.73 7.62
CA GLY A 239 -1.90 -25.66 6.95
C GLY A 239 -1.33 -25.14 5.63
N ALA A 240 -1.71 -23.93 5.18
CA ALA A 240 -1.24 -23.38 3.92
C ALA A 240 0.28 -23.19 3.85
N LEU A 241 0.96 -23.03 4.99
CA LEU A 241 2.41 -22.87 5.03
C LEU A 241 3.18 -24.18 4.85
N ALA A 242 2.54 -25.33 5.05
CA ALA A 242 3.21 -26.62 5.17
C ALA A 242 4.03 -26.98 3.92
N ASP A 243 3.43 -26.86 2.73
CA ASP A 243 4.09 -27.22 1.47
C ASP A 243 5.32 -26.34 1.21
N ALA A 244 5.20 -25.03 1.44
CA ALA A 244 6.28 -24.07 1.26
C ALA A 244 7.44 -24.29 2.24
N LEU A 245 7.17 -24.80 3.44
CA LEU A 245 8.16 -25.07 4.48
C LEU A 245 8.77 -26.48 4.41
N THR A 246 8.11 -27.44 3.75
CA THR A 246 8.55 -28.86 3.73
C THR A 246 9.87 -29.07 2.97
N THR A 247 10.10 -28.36 1.87
CA THR A 247 11.25 -28.60 0.97
C THR A 247 12.58 -28.04 1.53
N ARG A 248 12.52 -27.18 2.57
CA ARG A 248 13.68 -26.45 3.15
C ARG A 248 14.53 -25.68 2.12
N THR A 249 13.90 -25.24 1.03
CA THR A 249 14.48 -24.27 0.08
C THR A 249 14.13 -22.85 0.55
N PRO A 250 15.04 -21.88 0.45
CA PRO A 250 14.78 -20.49 0.82
C PRO A 250 13.45 -19.94 0.28
N VAL A 251 12.64 -19.35 1.16
CA VAL A 251 11.33 -18.77 0.83
C VAL A 251 11.05 -17.53 1.67
N THR A 252 10.47 -16.50 1.05
CA THR A 252 10.04 -15.28 1.74
C THR A 252 8.53 -15.18 1.71
N PHE A 253 7.91 -15.01 2.88
CA PHE A 253 6.49 -14.78 2.99
C PHE A 253 6.18 -13.29 3.01
N LEU A 254 5.43 -12.81 2.02
CA LEU A 254 4.90 -11.45 2.02
C LEU A 254 3.56 -11.46 2.75
N ALA A 255 3.53 -10.88 3.95
CA ALA A 255 2.36 -10.90 4.81
C ALA A 255 2.16 -9.54 5.52
N PRO A 256 1.00 -8.87 5.39
CA PRO A 256 0.68 -7.77 6.31
C PRO A 256 0.61 -8.30 7.75
N ALA A 257 0.89 -7.47 8.74
CA ALA A 257 1.03 -7.95 10.11
C ALA A 257 -0.27 -8.60 10.63
N ARG A 258 -1.43 -8.07 10.23
CA ARG A 258 -2.74 -8.66 10.51
C ARG A 258 -2.85 -10.12 10.04
N ALA A 259 -2.23 -10.48 8.92
CA ALA A 259 -2.24 -11.86 8.46
C ALA A 259 -1.46 -12.79 9.40
N ILE A 260 -0.33 -12.32 9.93
CA ILE A 260 0.45 -13.05 10.95
C ILE A 260 -0.34 -13.16 12.26
N GLU A 261 -1.01 -12.09 12.69
CA GLU A 261 -1.87 -12.09 13.88
C GLU A 261 -3.01 -13.12 13.76
N GLU A 262 -3.73 -13.12 12.64
CA GLU A 262 -4.82 -14.07 12.37
C GLU A 262 -4.32 -15.51 12.26
N LEU A 263 -3.17 -15.74 11.61
CA LEU A 263 -2.55 -17.06 11.54
C LEU A 263 -2.12 -17.56 12.92
N SER A 264 -1.63 -16.68 13.80
CA SER A 264 -1.25 -17.07 15.16
C SER A 264 -2.41 -17.65 15.97
N GLY A 265 -3.64 -17.20 15.70
CA GLY A 265 -4.85 -17.72 16.33
C GLY A 265 -5.41 -18.97 15.66
N ARG A 266 -5.32 -19.08 14.33
CA ARG A 266 -5.96 -20.16 13.54
C ARG A 266 -5.05 -21.34 13.23
N ASP A 267 -3.75 -21.11 13.08
CA ASP A 267 -2.73 -22.11 12.72
C ASP A 267 -1.44 -21.93 13.55
N PRO A 268 -1.50 -22.20 14.86
CA PRO A 268 -0.35 -22.00 15.74
C PRO A 268 0.83 -22.91 15.38
N ASP A 269 0.58 -24.14 14.90
CA ASP A 269 1.62 -25.10 14.51
C ASP A 269 2.36 -24.65 13.24
N GLY A 270 1.63 -24.11 12.26
CA GLY A 270 2.21 -23.48 11.08
C GLY A 270 3.11 -22.29 11.46
N LEU A 271 2.69 -21.47 12.42
CA LEU A 271 3.49 -20.34 12.89
C LEU A 271 4.74 -20.79 13.65
N VAL A 272 4.67 -21.86 14.46
CA VAL A 272 5.85 -22.47 15.10
C VAL A 272 6.85 -22.93 14.04
N SER A 273 6.36 -23.59 12.98
CA SER A 273 7.20 -24.06 11.87
C SER A 273 7.85 -22.90 11.12
N LEU A 274 7.11 -21.81 10.89
CA LEU A 274 7.63 -20.59 10.27
C LEU A 274 8.74 -19.96 11.13
N ARG A 275 8.54 -19.83 12.45
CA ARG A 275 9.57 -19.27 13.35
C ARG A 275 10.83 -20.11 13.40
N ALA A 276 10.69 -21.44 13.40
CA ALA A 276 11.83 -22.35 13.29
C ALA A 276 12.59 -22.12 11.97
N ALA A 277 11.89 -22.02 10.85
CA ALA A 277 12.49 -21.77 9.54
C ALA A 277 13.20 -20.41 9.44
N ILE A 278 12.63 -19.36 10.05
CA ILE A 278 13.26 -18.03 10.18
C ILE A 278 14.55 -18.12 11.01
N SER A 279 14.49 -18.81 12.15
CA SER A 279 15.65 -18.97 13.05
C SER A 279 16.78 -19.76 12.39
N GLU A 280 16.43 -20.72 11.53
CA GLU A 280 17.38 -21.50 10.73
C GLU A 280 17.90 -20.76 9.48
N GLY A 281 17.34 -19.60 9.13
CA GLY A 281 17.84 -18.72 8.06
C GLY A 281 17.43 -19.11 6.64
N TRP A 282 16.37 -19.90 6.45
CA TRP A 282 15.86 -20.24 5.11
C TRP A 282 14.39 -19.84 4.91
N ALA A 283 13.75 -19.23 5.90
CA ALA A 283 12.51 -18.50 5.69
C ALA A 283 12.66 -17.04 6.15
N ASP A 284 11.87 -16.17 5.57
CA ASP A 284 11.79 -14.76 5.96
C ASP A 284 10.34 -14.27 5.88
N VAL A 285 10.00 -13.23 6.64
CA VAL A 285 8.71 -12.54 6.56
C VAL A 285 8.97 -11.09 6.20
N VAL A 286 8.33 -10.63 5.13
CA VAL A 286 8.38 -9.24 4.68
C VAL A 286 6.98 -8.65 4.68
N GLY A 287 6.90 -7.35 4.93
CA GLY A 287 5.63 -6.70 5.17
C GLY A 287 5.82 -5.26 5.59
N GLY A 288 4.98 -4.70 6.45
CA GLY A 288 5.20 -3.35 6.95
C GLY A 288 4.06 -2.84 7.80
N ALA A 289 3.01 -2.42 7.11
CA ALA A 289 1.77 -1.99 7.75
C ALA A 289 1.02 -3.14 8.43
N TYR A 290 0.22 -2.80 9.44
CA TYR A 290 -0.69 -3.72 10.09
C TYR A 290 -1.67 -4.34 9.09
N ASP A 291 -2.36 -3.51 8.30
CA ASP A 291 -3.22 -3.95 7.20
C ASP A 291 -2.88 -3.19 5.92
N GLU A 292 -3.27 -3.72 4.76
CA GLU A 292 -2.96 -3.13 3.46
C GLU A 292 -4.01 -2.09 3.03
N VAL A 293 -4.14 -1.03 3.81
CA VAL A 293 -5.08 0.08 3.57
C VAL A 293 -4.64 1.02 2.44
N ASP A 294 -5.51 1.98 2.08
CA ASP A 294 -5.30 2.98 1.02
C ASP A 294 -4.32 4.09 1.48
N GLU A 295 -3.13 3.70 1.96
CA GLU A 295 -2.16 4.57 2.65
C GLU A 295 -1.89 5.92 1.98
N PRO A 296 -1.67 6.04 0.64
CA PRO A 296 -1.43 7.33 0.00
C PRO A 296 -2.54 8.37 0.19
N LEU A 297 -3.75 7.93 0.55
CA LEU A 297 -4.93 8.78 0.76
C LEU A 297 -5.26 8.99 2.25
N LEU A 298 -4.47 8.42 3.17
CA LEU A 298 -4.69 8.56 4.61
C LEU A 298 -3.89 9.74 5.19
N PRO A 299 -4.36 10.33 6.30
CA PRO A 299 -3.55 11.24 7.10
C PRO A 299 -2.27 10.55 7.59
N ILE A 300 -1.16 11.29 7.69
CA ILE A 300 0.16 10.74 8.04
C ILE A 300 0.16 9.96 9.36
N GLU A 301 -0.65 10.38 10.33
CA GLU A 301 -0.72 9.74 11.63
C GLU A 301 -1.45 8.39 11.57
N SER A 302 -2.40 8.22 10.65
CA SER A 302 -3.02 6.93 10.37
C SER A 302 -2.03 5.98 9.70
N ILE A 303 -1.23 6.49 8.76
CA ILE A 303 -0.16 5.68 8.14
C ILE A 303 0.87 5.27 9.21
N SER A 304 1.28 6.21 10.06
CA SER A 304 2.21 5.94 11.17
C SER A 304 1.64 4.93 12.17
N TRP A 305 0.33 4.97 12.44
CA TRP A 305 -0.35 3.96 13.25
C TRP A 305 -0.25 2.56 12.62
N GLN A 306 -0.48 2.43 11.30
CA GLN A 306 -0.39 1.14 10.60
C GLN A 306 1.01 0.53 10.73
N PHE A 307 2.07 1.32 10.55
CA PHE A 307 3.45 0.82 10.67
C PHE A 307 3.83 0.50 12.13
N ARG A 308 3.42 1.34 13.08
CA ARG A 308 3.66 1.07 14.51
C ARG A 308 3.01 -0.23 14.96
N GLN A 309 1.72 -0.39 14.66
CA GLN A 309 0.98 -1.61 15.01
C GLN A 309 1.51 -2.81 14.26
N GLY A 310 1.90 -2.65 12.99
CA GLY A 310 2.54 -3.71 12.21
C GLY A 310 3.81 -4.22 12.87
N ALA A 311 4.73 -3.31 13.22
CA ALA A 311 5.98 -3.64 13.91
C ALA A 311 5.75 -4.31 15.27
N GLU A 312 4.77 -3.86 16.05
CA GLU A 312 4.39 -4.49 17.33
C GLU A 312 3.88 -5.93 17.14
N VAL A 313 3.03 -6.15 16.14
CA VAL A 313 2.47 -7.47 15.82
C VAL A 313 3.55 -8.42 15.32
N TYR A 314 4.44 -7.99 14.41
CA TYR A 314 5.56 -8.82 13.96
C TYR A 314 6.44 -9.25 15.13
N ARG A 315 6.87 -8.30 15.98
CA ARG A 315 7.70 -8.62 17.16
C ARG A 315 7.00 -9.61 18.10
N ARG A 316 5.70 -9.42 18.33
CA ARG A 316 4.90 -10.28 19.23
C ARG A 316 4.80 -11.72 18.70
N HIS A 317 4.60 -11.90 17.40
CA HIS A 317 4.25 -13.21 16.84
C HIS A 317 5.41 -13.94 16.16
N LEU A 318 6.55 -13.28 15.92
CA LEU A 318 7.74 -13.82 15.27
C LEU A 318 8.96 -13.88 16.23
N ASP A 319 8.74 -14.18 17.52
CA ASP A 319 9.79 -14.33 18.55
C ASP A 319 10.78 -13.14 18.62
N GLY A 320 10.26 -11.92 18.49
CA GLY A 320 11.05 -10.69 18.54
C GLY A 320 11.82 -10.36 17.25
N HIS A 321 11.65 -11.16 16.19
CA HIS A 321 12.28 -10.89 14.89
C HIS A 321 11.83 -9.54 14.31
N HIS A 322 12.79 -8.78 13.80
CA HIS A 322 12.55 -7.47 13.20
C HIS A 322 12.43 -7.60 11.68
N VAL A 323 11.26 -7.30 11.13
CA VAL A 323 11.06 -7.27 9.67
C VAL A 323 11.83 -6.08 9.08
N GLU A 324 12.82 -6.34 8.24
CA GLU A 324 13.71 -5.30 7.68
C GLU A 324 13.28 -4.80 6.29
N THR A 325 12.37 -5.52 5.62
CA THR A 325 11.95 -5.22 4.24
C THR A 325 10.49 -4.76 4.17
N VAL A 326 10.27 -3.53 3.68
CA VAL A 326 8.92 -3.02 3.41
C VAL A 326 8.39 -3.58 2.10
N ALA A 327 7.33 -4.38 2.17
CA ALA A 327 6.70 -4.99 1.00
C ALA A 327 5.19 -5.10 1.21
N ARG A 328 4.43 -4.96 0.11
CA ARG A 328 2.97 -5.06 0.14
C ARG A 328 2.48 -5.76 -1.12
N ARG A 329 1.43 -6.57 -0.96
CA ARG A 329 0.69 -7.21 -2.05
C ARG A 329 -0.22 -6.17 -2.69
N ARG A 330 -1.03 -5.49 -1.88
CA ARG A 330 -1.91 -4.42 -2.38
C ARG A 330 -1.13 -3.13 -2.64
N PHE A 331 -1.49 -2.43 -3.71
CA PHE A 331 -0.88 -1.18 -4.12
C PHE A 331 -0.74 -0.22 -2.93
N GLY A 332 0.46 0.33 -2.73
CA GLY A 332 0.80 1.19 -1.61
C GLY A 332 2.06 2.00 -1.85
N LEU A 333 2.37 2.32 -3.11
CA LEU A 333 3.60 3.04 -3.50
C LEU A 333 3.32 4.55 -3.59
N TYR A 334 4.17 5.34 -2.93
CA TYR A 334 4.13 6.81 -2.93
C TYR A 334 5.52 7.38 -2.55
N PRO A 335 5.87 8.61 -2.97
CA PRO A 335 7.25 9.12 -2.85
C PRO A 335 7.83 9.14 -1.43
N GLN A 336 7.00 9.33 -0.40
CA GLN A 336 7.42 9.44 1.00
C GLN A 336 7.57 8.09 1.71
N LEU A 337 7.24 6.97 1.06
CA LEU A 337 7.31 5.64 1.68
C LEU A 337 8.72 5.29 2.21
N PRO A 338 9.83 5.51 1.46
CA PRO A 338 11.18 5.27 1.98
C PRO A 338 11.48 5.98 3.30
N GLN A 339 11.14 7.27 3.41
CA GLN A 339 11.32 8.02 4.65
C GLN A 339 10.53 7.42 5.80
N LEU A 340 9.24 7.17 5.58
CA LEU A 340 8.36 6.64 6.60
C LEU A 340 8.86 5.27 7.09
N ALA A 341 9.08 4.34 6.16
CA ALA A 341 9.54 3.00 6.50
C ALA A 341 10.90 3.02 7.21
N LYS A 342 11.84 3.86 6.78
CA LYS A 342 13.14 3.99 7.46
C LYS A 342 13.01 4.41 8.93
N ARG A 343 12.02 5.23 9.27
CA ARG A 343 11.73 5.66 10.65
C ARG A 343 11.13 4.57 11.54
N PHE A 344 10.69 3.47 10.94
CA PHE A 344 10.24 2.25 11.63
C PHE A 344 11.27 1.11 11.56
N GLY A 345 12.52 1.42 11.20
CA GLY A 345 13.62 0.44 11.19
C GLY A 345 13.77 -0.36 9.89
N PHE A 346 12.92 -0.13 8.88
CA PHE A 346 13.06 -0.80 7.58
C PHE A 346 14.31 -0.29 6.85
N ARG A 347 15.02 -1.22 6.19
CA ARG A 347 16.25 -0.96 5.42
C ARG A 347 16.07 -1.21 3.94
N PHE A 348 15.18 -2.12 3.62
CA PHE A 348 14.94 -2.60 2.27
C PHE A 348 13.49 -2.41 1.85
N ALA A 349 13.23 -2.45 0.55
CA ALA A 349 11.88 -2.34 0.01
C ALA A 349 11.65 -3.24 -1.22
N VAL A 350 10.39 -3.53 -1.47
CA VAL A 350 9.91 -4.03 -2.77
C VAL A 350 9.05 -2.94 -3.40
N HIS A 351 9.48 -2.40 -4.53
CA HIS A 351 8.71 -1.39 -5.27
C HIS A 351 7.83 -2.05 -6.33
N LEU A 352 6.78 -2.71 -5.87
CA LEU A 352 5.81 -3.40 -6.73
C LEU A 352 4.40 -3.30 -6.14
N GLY A 353 3.39 -3.37 -7.01
CA GLY A 353 1.99 -3.59 -6.63
C GLY A 353 1.46 -4.84 -7.34
N PHE A 354 0.87 -5.78 -6.60
CA PHE A 354 0.43 -7.08 -7.13
C PHE A 354 -1.07 -7.11 -7.45
N ASP A 355 -1.85 -6.11 -7.02
CA ASP A 355 -3.32 -6.11 -7.11
C ASP A 355 -3.91 -4.98 -7.98
N ALA A 356 -3.09 -4.45 -8.91
CA ALA A 356 -3.31 -3.34 -9.86
C ALA A 356 -2.61 -2.01 -9.46
N GLY A 357 -2.96 -0.94 -10.17
CA GLY A 357 -2.29 0.36 -10.11
C GLY A 357 -1.24 0.51 -11.21
N ARG A 358 -0.75 1.74 -11.38
CA ARG A 358 0.36 2.04 -12.30
C ARG A 358 1.48 2.71 -11.52
N PHE A 359 2.69 2.25 -11.78
CA PHE A 359 3.92 2.72 -11.15
C PHE A 359 5.09 2.52 -12.12
N PRO A 360 6.20 3.26 -11.95
CA PRO A 360 7.37 3.10 -12.81
C PRO A 360 8.05 1.76 -12.56
N ILE A 361 8.20 0.96 -13.62
CA ILE A 361 8.95 -0.31 -13.61
C ILE A 361 10.35 -0.06 -14.17
N ARG A 362 11.37 -0.62 -13.52
CA ARG A 362 12.76 -0.53 -13.97
C ARG A 362 13.22 -1.87 -14.55
N PRO A 363 14.05 -1.85 -15.61
CA PRO A 363 14.57 -3.07 -16.20
C PRO A 363 15.60 -3.75 -15.30
N GLU A 364 16.30 -3.01 -14.43
CA GLU A 364 17.27 -3.57 -13.47
C GLU A 364 16.58 -4.13 -12.22
N SER A 365 17.25 -5.10 -11.59
CA SER A 365 16.74 -5.75 -10.37
C SER A 365 16.72 -4.85 -9.13
N LYS A 366 17.76 -4.03 -8.91
CA LYS A 366 17.97 -3.30 -7.64
C LYS A 366 18.31 -1.82 -7.83
N ARG A 367 17.68 -0.92 -7.07
CA ARG A 367 17.90 0.55 -7.08
C ARG A 367 17.86 1.14 -5.67
N LEU A 368 18.38 2.37 -5.48
CA LEU A 368 18.13 3.16 -4.26
C LEU A 368 16.86 3.99 -4.43
N TRP A 369 15.74 3.56 -3.86
CA TRP A 369 14.52 4.35 -3.87
C TRP A 369 14.62 5.48 -2.85
N GLU A 370 14.52 6.72 -3.33
CA GLU A 370 14.72 7.92 -2.53
C GLU A 370 13.44 8.76 -2.41
N SER A 371 13.15 9.16 -1.17
CA SER A 371 12.09 10.11 -0.82
C SER A 371 12.52 11.57 -1.01
N PRO A 372 11.56 12.53 -1.10
CA PRO A 372 11.87 13.95 -1.25
C PRO A 372 12.78 14.56 -0.16
N ASP A 373 12.83 14.00 1.05
CA ASP A 373 13.72 14.44 2.14
C ASP A 373 15.17 13.90 2.02
N GLY A 374 15.43 13.05 1.02
CA GLY A 374 16.70 12.38 0.79
C GLY A 374 16.85 11.02 1.49
N SER A 375 15.83 10.54 2.21
CA SER A 375 15.85 9.19 2.78
C SER A 375 15.80 8.13 1.69
N THR A 376 16.63 7.08 1.81
CA THR A 376 16.74 6.01 0.80
C THR A 376 16.51 4.62 1.40
N LEU A 377 15.90 3.73 0.62
CA LEU A 377 15.87 2.28 0.86
C LEU A 377 16.49 1.53 -0.33
N GLU A 378 17.26 0.48 -0.07
CA GLU A 378 17.65 -0.44 -1.15
C GLU A 378 16.43 -1.25 -1.57
N THR A 379 16.17 -1.30 -2.87
CA THR A 379 14.84 -1.66 -3.35
C THR A 379 14.92 -2.65 -4.51
N LEU A 380 14.17 -3.74 -4.41
CA LEU A 380 13.90 -4.65 -5.52
C LEU A 380 12.83 -4.02 -6.42
N THR A 381 13.15 -3.81 -7.69
CA THR A 381 12.28 -3.13 -8.68
C THR A 381 11.80 -4.02 -9.81
N ARG A 382 12.39 -5.21 -9.98
CA ARG A 382 12.03 -6.15 -11.04
C ARG A 382 10.72 -6.89 -10.71
N PRO A 383 9.71 -6.85 -11.59
CA PRO A 383 8.48 -7.63 -11.40
C PRO A 383 8.78 -9.15 -11.38
N PRO A 384 8.20 -9.90 -10.43
CA PRO A 384 8.39 -11.34 -10.33
C PRO A 384 7.61 -12.10 -11.39
N LEU A 385 8.10 -13.31 -11.68
CA LEU A 385 7.38 -14.28 -12.49
C LEU A 385 6.39 -15.08 -11.63
N GLY A 386 5.17 -15.28 -12.13
CA GLY A 386 4.15 -16.05 -11.42
C GLY A 386 4.46 -17.55 -11.45
N ALA A 387 4.65 -18.17 -10.27
CA ALA A 387 4.95 -19.59 -10.13
C ALA A 387 3.71 -20.49 -10.25
N ASP A 388 2.52 -19.90 -10.29
CA ASP A 388 1.22 -20.52 -10.53
C ASP A 388 0.91 -20.75 -12.02
N ARG A 389 1.72 -20.17 -12.92
CA ARG A 389 1.53 -20.21 -14.37
C ARG A 389 2.42 -21.25 -15.04
N PRO A 390 1.87 -22.31 -15.66
CA PRO A 390 2.67 -23.26 -16.43
C PRO A 390 3.54 -22.63 -17.53
N ALA A 391 3.05 -21.62 -18.26
CA ALA A 391 3.81 -20.96 -19.32
C ALA A 391 5.08 -20.27 -18.82
N THR A 392 5.07 -19.76 -17.59
CA THR A 392 6.24 -19.14 -16.95
C THR A 392 7.41 -20.12 -16.83
N GLY A 393 7.15 -21.39 -16.53
CA GLY A 393 8.22 -22.38 -16.31
C GLY A 393 9.12 -22.56 -17.52
N LEU A 394 8.55 -22.52 -18.73
CA LEU A 394 9.31 -22.61 -19.98
C LEU A 394 10.12 -21.34 -20.30
N GLN A 395 9.76 -20.21 -19.69
CA GLN A 395 10.43 -18.92 -19.88
C GLN A 395 11.62 -18.71 -18.93
N ILE A 396 11.76 -19.51 -17.86
CA ILE A 396 12.80 -19.32 -16.83
C ILE A 396 14.21 -19.20 -17.41
N PRO A 397 14.68 -20.11 -18.29
CA PRO A 397 16.04 -20.02 -18.84
C PRO A 397 16.29 -18.72 -19.61
N TRP A 398 15.29 -18.29 -20.38
CA TRP A 398 15.35 -17.09 -21.22
C TRP A 398 15.33 -15.81 -20.37
N ARG A 399 14.48 -15.76 -19.34
CA ARG A 399 14.43 -14.64 -18.40
C ARG A 399 15.70 -14.56 -17.56
N LEU A 400 16.25 -15.69 -17.13
CA LEU A 400 17.51 -15.73 -16.41
C LEU A 400 18.69 -15.33 -17.31
N ALA A 401 18.71 -15.73 -18.58
CA ALA A 401 19.73 -15.28 -19.53
C ALA A 401 19.71 -13.76 -19.73
N LEU A 402 18.53 -13.14 -19.77
CA LEU A 402 18.41 -11.68 -19.83
C LEU A 402 19.00 -11.01 -18.58
N THR A 403 18.69 -11.52 -17.38
CA THR A 403 19.25 -10.93 -16.15
C THR A 403 20.77 -11.17 -16.03
N MET A 404 21.28 -12.31 -16.49
CA MET A 404 22.72 -12.59 -16.55
C MET A 404 23.49 -11.66 -17.50
N LYS A 405 22.82 -11.11 -18.53
CA LYS A 405 23.42 -10.17 -19.48
C LYS A 405 23.30 -8.72 -19.02
N ASP A 406 22.16 -8.36 -18.43
CA ASP A 406 21.78 -6.97 -18.20
C ASP A 406 22.00 -6.49 -16.76
N ASP A 407 21.83 -7.36 -15.76
CA ASP A 407 21.94 -6.97 -14.35
C ASP A 407 23.40 -6.98 -13.87
N HIS A 408 23.72 -6.09 -12.93
CA HIS A 408 24.97 -6.20 -12.17
C HIS A 408 25.03 -7.49 -11.35
N VAL A 409 23.89 -7.90 -10.80
CA VAL A 409 23.69 -9.17 -10.11
C VAL A 409 22.44 -9.84 -10.68
N ALA A 410 22.64 -10.95 -11.40
CA ALA A 410 21.56 -11.68 -12.06
C ALA A 410 20.53 -12.14 -11.04
N THR A 411 19.32 -11.60 -11.13
CA THR A 411 18.27 -11.83 -10.11
C THR A 411 16.93 -12.08 -10.76
N LEU A 412 16.32 -13.22 -10.43
CA LEU A 412 15.00 -13.59 -10.92
C LEU A 412 14.03 -13.84 -9.75
N PRO A 413 13.12 -12.90 -9.44
CA PRO A 413 12.12 -13.11 -8.41
C PRO A 413 10.92 -13.91 -8.94
N LEU A 414 10.39 -14.79 -8.10
CA LEU A 414 9.18 -15.57 -8.29
C LEU A 414 8.10 -15.13 -7.29
N VAL A 415 6.84 -15.23 -7.67
CA VAL A 415 5.71 -14.95 -6.77
C VAL A 415 4.61 -16.00 -6.92
N HIS A 416 3.99 -16.39 -5.81
CA HIS A 416 2.83 -17.28 -5.82
C HIS A 416 2.01 -17.18 -4.54
N TRP A 417 0.77 -17.68 -4.58
CA TRP A 417 0.04 -18.06 -3.37
C TRP A 417 0.52 -19.44 -2.89
N PRO A 418 0.31 -19.81 -1.61
CA PRO A 418 0.76 -21.12 -1.13
C PRO A 418 0.22 -22.28 -1.98
N SER A 419 -1.02 -22.15 -2.48
CA SER A 419 -1.63 -23.04 -3.46
C SER A 419 -2.71 -22.28 -4.26
N PRO A 420 -2.92 -22.56 -5.55
CA PRO A 420 -2.17 -23.52 -6.38
C PRO A 420 -0.83 -22.98 -6.89
N VAL A 421 0.10 -23.89 -7.20
CA VAL A 421 1.36 -23.62 -7.91
C VAL A 421 1.45 -24.51 -9.17
N ALA A 422 2.20 -24.07 -10.18
CA ALA A 422 2.38 -24.86 -11.39
C ALA A 422 3.36 -26.03 -11.15
N PRO A 423 3.19 -27.19 -11.81
CA PRO A 423 4.01 -28.38 -11.52
C PRO A 423 5.52 -28.25 -11.75
N TRP A 424 5.98 -27.28 -12.53
CA TRP A 424 7.41 -27.01 -12.72
C TRP A 424 8.06 -26.37 -11.48
N TYR A 425 7.32 -25.61 -10.70
CA TYR A 425 7.83 -24.91 -9.52
C TYR A 425 8.33 -25.86 -8.42
N PRO A 426 7.57 -26.89 -7.99
CA PRO A 426 8.10 -27.85 -7.02
C PRO A 426 9.27 -28.68 -7.57
N ASP A 427 9.33 -28.93 -8.89
CA ASP A 427 10.50 -29.58 -9.51
C ASP A 427 11.75 -28.69 -9.38
N LEU A 428 11.61 -27.39 -9.63
CA LEU A 428 12.69 -26.41 -9.48
C LEU A 428 13.17 -26.33 -8.02
N ARG A 429 12.24 -26.31 -7.05
CA ARG A 429 12.59 -26.30 -5.62
C ARG A 429 13.29 -27.58 -5.18
N ARG A 430 12.85 -28.75 -5.66
CA ARG A 430 13.53 -30.03 -5.42
C ARG A 430 14.95 -30.02 -5.96
N ALA A 431 15.15 -29.57 -7.20
CA ALA A 431 16.48 -29.46 -7.79
C ALA A 431 17.44 -28.61 -6.93
N ALA A 432 16.93 -27.50 -6.38
CA ALA A 432 17.70 -26.60 -5.51
C ALA A 432 18.20 -27.26 -4.20
N THR A 433 17.53 -28.32 -3.71
CA THR A 433 17.99 -29.07 -2.53
C THR A 433 19.26 -29.90 -2.79
N TYR A 434 19.57 -30.18 -4.05
CA TYR A 434 20.77 -30.92 -4.44
C TYR A 434 21.91 -29.99 -4.85
N SER A 435 21.63 -29.00 -5.72
CA SER A 435 22.64 -28.07 -6.23
C SER A 435 22.00 -26.82 -6.86
N PRO A 436 22.63 -25.63 -6.82
CA PRO A 436 22.13 -24.41 -7.47
C PRO A 436 22.40 -24.43 -8.99
N VAL A 437 21.75 -25.36 -9.71
CA VAL A 437 21.99 -25.58 -11.14
C VAL A 437 21.78 -24.30 -11.95
N LEU A 438 20.59 -23.70 -11.86
CA LEU A 438 20.26 -22.47 -12.57
C LEU A 438 20.73 -21.23 -11.80
N ALA A 439 20.44 -21.20 -10.50
CA ALA A 439 20.72 -20.07 -9.63
C ALA A 439 20.65 -20.51 -8.16
N ARG A 440 21.28 -19.73 -7.28
CA ARG A 440 21.22 -19.87 -5.84
C ARG A 440 19.89 -19.33 -5.31
N TRP A 441 19.21 -20.10 -4.48
CA TRP A 441 18.00 -19.66 -3.79
C TRP A 441 18.37 -18.87 -2.55
N VAL A 442 17.69 -17.75 -2.33
CA VAL A 442 17.92 -16.87 -1.17
C VAL A 442 16.58 -16.31 -0.71
N THR A 443 16.48 -16.00 0.59
CA THR A 443 15.40 -15.14 1.07
C THR A 443 15.62 -13.72 0.55
N LEU A 444 14.58 -12.89 0.57
CA LEU A 444 14.70 -11.50 0.16
C LEU A 444 15.66 -10.73 1.08
N ASN A 445 15.63 -11.00 2.39
CA ASN A 445 16.61 -10.44 3.33
C ASN A 445 18.05 -10.87 2.99
N ASP A 446 18.30 -12.17 2.78
CA ASP A 446 19.63 -12.66 2.37
C ASP A 446 20.09 -12.01 1.07
N TYR A 447 19.22 -11.86 0.08
CA TYR A 447 19.54 -11.21 -1.18
C TYR A 447 20.08 -9.79 -0.96
N PHE A 448 19.44 -8.98 -0.11
CA PHE A 448 19.91 -7.62 0.17
C PHE A 448 21.25 -7.60 0.93
N HIS A 449 21.48 -8.54 1.85
CA HIS A 449 22.74 -8.62 2.59
C HIS A 449 23.91 -9.21 1.79
N LEU A 450 23.62 -10.11 0.84
CA LEU A 450 24.64 -10.79 0.02
C LEU A 450 25.07 -9.98 -1.21
N THR A 451 24.26 -9.01 -1.65
CA THR A 451 24.49 -8.29 -2.91
C THR A 451 24.85 -6.82 -2.67
N ASP A 452 25.76 -6.29 -3.48
CA ASP A 452 26.26 -4.93 -3.29
C ASP A 452 25.16 -3.87 -3.35
N ARG A 453 25.22 -2.91 -2.44
CA ARG A 453 24.31 -1.76 -2.40
C ARG A 453 24.39 -0.98 -3.74
N PRO A 454 23.25 -0.69 -4.40
CA PRO A 454 23.28 0.05 -5.66
C PRO A 454 23.70 1.50 -5.43
N PHE A 455 24.33 2.12 -6.42
CA PHE A 455 24.70 3.55 -6.40
C PHE A 455 23.67 4.44 -7.10
N GLU A 456 22.83 3.88 -7.98
CA GLU A 456 21.89 4.66 -8.77
C GLU A 456 20.57 4.91 -8.02
N HIS A 457 20.19 6.18 -7.96
CA HIS A 457 18.99 6.65 -7.28
C HIS A 457 17.76 6.58 -8.19
N PHE A 458 16.63 6.24 -7.57
CA PHE A 458 15.31 6.16 -8.18
C PHE A 458 14.34 7.07 -7.41
N ARG A 459 13.90 8.16 -8.05
CA ARG A 459 13.11 9.25 -7.44
C ARG A 459 11.81 9.50 -8.19
N PRO A 460 10.87 8.53 -8.20
CA PRO A 460 9.60 8.71 -8.88
C PRO A 460 8.75 9.79 -8.20
N GLY A 461 8.21 10.71 -9.00
CA GLY A 461 7.32 11.77 -8.54
C GLY A 461 5.91 11.24 -8.20
N PRO A 462 5.07 12.06 -7.52
CA PRO A 462 3.70 11.65 -7.18
C PRO A 462 2.88 11.18 -8.39
N ASP A 463 3.02 11.85 -9.54
CA ASP A 463 2.20 11.61 -10.75
C ASP A 463 2.55 10.30 -11.47
N GLU A 464 3.69 9.70 -11.14
CA GLU A 464 4.08 8.38 -11.65
C GLU A 464 3.33 7.24 -10.95
N TYR A 465 2.66 7.54 -9.83
CA TYR A 465 1.83 6.60 -9.08
C TYR A 465 0.35 6.87 -9.32
N VAL A 466 -0.35 5.86 -9.85
CA VAL A 466 -1.80 5.91 -10.04
C VAL A 466 -2.43 4.77 -9.25
N THR A 467 -3.23 5.13 -8.24
CA THR A 467 -3.87 4.14 -7.38
C THR A 467 -5.10 3.52 -8.05
N PRO A 468 -5.44 2.25 -7.74
CA PRO A 468 -6.64 1.59 -8.24
C PRO A 468 -7.85 1.70 -7.29
N TYR A 469 -7.74 2.45 -6.18
CA TYR A 469 -8.61 2.25 -5.00
C TYR A 469 -10.09 2.52 -5.27
N LEU A 470 -10.45 3.62 -5.96
CA LEU A 470 -11.85 3.92 -6.26
C LEU A 470 -12.48 2.84 -7.15
N ALA A 471 -11.77 2.40 -8.19
CA ALA A 471 -12.26 1.35 -9.09
C ALA A 471 -12.41 0.01 -8.36
N GLN A 472 -11.46 -0.34 -7.49
CA GLN A 472 -11.55 -1.53 -6.65
C GLN A 472 -12.74 -1.45 -5.68
N ALA A 473 -12.97 -0.31 -5.02
CA ALA A 473 -14.08 -0.14 -4.08
C ALA A 473 -15.44 -0.28 -4.77
N VAL A 474 -15.60 0.30 -5.97
CA VAL A 474 -16.82 0.14 -6.78
C VAL A 474 -17.00 -1.29 -7.27
N ALA A 475 -15.95 -1.94 -7.76
CA ALA A 475 -16.00 -3.34 -8.20
C ALA A 475 -16.40 -4.29 -7.05
N ARG A 476 -15.95 -4.00 -5.81
CA ARG A 476 -16.34 -4.71 -4.58
C ARG A 476 -17.75 -4.35 -4.07
N ARG A 477 -18.45 -3.44 -4.75
CA ARG A 477 -19.79 -2.95 -4.37
C ARG A 477 -19.80 -2.32 -2.97
N ASP A 478 -18.71 -1.66 -2.57
CA ASP A 478 -18.65 -0.90 -1.31
C ASP A 478 -19.79 0.14 -1.29
N PRO A 479 -20.58 0.24 -0.20
CA PRO A 479 -21.64 1.23 -0.09
C PRO A 479 -21.14 2.68 0.10
N ARG A 480 -19.84 2.89 0.35
CA ARG A 480 -19.24 4.21 0.58
C ARG A 480 -17.86 4.32 -0.10
N PRO A 481 -17.76 4.11 -1.42
CA PRO A 481 -16.48 4.09 -2.13
C PRO A 481 -15.78 5.46 -2.15
N ILE A 482 -16.50 6.56 -1.88
CA ILE A 482 -15.96 7.92 -1.81
C ILE A 482 -15.95 8.40 -0.35
N SER A 483 -17.11 8.37 0.31
CA SER A 483 -17.30 9.07 1.59
C SER A 483 -16.59 8.40 2.77
N ARG A 484 -16.29 7.09 2.69
CA ARG A 484 -15.62 6.36 3.78
C ARG A 484 -14.29 6.99 4.16
N ARG A 485 -13.50 7.44 3.17
CA ARG A 485 -12.21 8.10 3.42
C ARG A 485 -12.39 9.48 4.01
N ALA A 486 -13.34 10.27 3.51
CA ALA A 486 -13.67 11.57 4.10
C ALA A 486 -14.12 11.45 5.57
N MET A 487 -14.90 10.42 5.90
CA MET A 487 -15.29 10.13 7.28
C MET A 487 -14.08 9.78 8.15
N HIS A 488 -13.20 8.89 7.66
CA HIS A 488 -11.98 8.51 8.36
C HIS A 488 -11.07 9.72 8.61
N THR A 489 -10.77 10.55 7.60
CA THR A 489 -9.95 11.77 7.74
C THR A 489 -10.50 12.73 8.81
N ARG A 490 -11.82 12.93 8.86
CA ARG A 490 -12.48 13.81 9.85
C ARG A 490 -12.42 13.23 11.26
N LEU A 491 -12.66 11.92 11.41
CA LEU A 491 -12.51 11.24 12.69
C LEU A 491 -11.05 11.22 13.14
N ARG A 492 -10.09 11.12 12.22
CA ARG A 492 -8.67 11.19 12.54
C ARG A 492 -8.29 12.56 13.11
N ALA A 493 -8.74 13.63 12.46
CA ALA A 493 -8.54 14.99 12.97
C ALA A 493 -9.11 15.20 14.38
N ARG A 494 -10.20 14.50 14.74
CA ARG A 494 -10.78 14.46 16.08
C ARG A 494 -9.92 13.66 17.08
N VAL A 495 -9.42 12.49 16.68
CA VAL A 495 -8.49 11.68 17.50
C VAL A 495 -7.22 12.48 17.84
N ASP A 496 -6.61 13.15 16.86
CA ASP A 496 -5.39 13.92 17.09
C ASP A 496 -5.66 15.19 17.93
N ALA A 497 -6.83 15.81 17.77
CA ALA A 497 -7.28 16.89 18.64
C ALA A 497 -7.50 16.43 20.09
N LEU A 498 -8.09 15.23 20.29
CA LEU A 498 -8.27 14.62 21.61
C LEU A 498 -6.92 14.26 22.25
N SER A 499 -5.97 13.70 21.48
CA SER A 499 -4.60 13.46 21.93
C SER A 499 -3.97 14.75 22.47
N THR A 500 -4.11 15.84 21.73
CA THR A 500 -3.61 17.16 22.13
C THR A 500 -4.27 17.67 23.41
N LEU A 501 -5.61 17.59 23.52
CA LEU A 501 -6.32 17.97 24.74
C LEU A 501 -5.84 17.19 25.96
N ARG A 502 -5.70 15.87 25.80
CA ARG A 502 -5.22 14.96 26.85
C ARG A 502 -3.80 15.33 27.28
N ALA A 503 -2.91 15.58 26.32
CA ALA A 503 -1.54 16.02 26.61
C ALA A 503 -1.53 17.32 27.42
N PHE A 504 -2.31 18.31 27.02
CA PHE A 504 -2.39 19.59 27.71
C PHE A 504 -2.97 19.45 29.11
N ALA A 505 -4.03 18.66 29.27
CA ALA A 505 -4.66 18.39 30.55
C ALA A 505 -3.67 17.74 31.53
N LEU A 506 -2.91 16.75 31.05
CA LEU A 506 -1.91 16.04 31.84
C LEU A 506 -0.74 16.94 32.26
N CYS A 507 -0.19 17.74 31.33
CA CYS A 507 0.91 18.66 31.63
C CYS A 507 0.54 19.78 32.63
N LEU A 508 -0.75 20.13 32.72
CA LEU A 508 -1.25 21.15 33.66
C LEU A 508 -1.68 20.56 35.01
N SER A 509 -1.89 19.24 35.09
CA SER A 509 -2.35 18.59 36.31
C SER A 509 -1.28 18.55 37.39
N THR A 510 -1.67 18.74 38.65
CA THR A 510 -0.80 18.56 39.84
C THR A 510 -0.92 17.17 40.47
N GLY A 511 -1.68 16.25 39.85
CA GLY A 511 -1.79 14.83 40.22
C GLY A 511 -2.22 13.96 39.04
N ALA A 512 -1.99 12.64 39.09
CA ALA A 512 -2.42 11.75 38.02
C ALA A 512 -3.96 11.81 37.88
N PRO A 513 -4.54 12.04 36.70
CA PRO A 513 -5.98 11.94 36.52
C PRO A 513 -6.44 10.52 36.88
N GLY A 514 -7.65 10.41 37.45
CA GLY A 514 -8.22 9.11 37.80
C GLY A 514 -8.28 8.20 36.58
N SER A 515 -7.95 6.91 36.77
CA SER A 515 -7.89 5.84 35.76
C SER A 515 -9.22 5.52 35.05
N GLY A 516 -10.27 6.33 35.23
CA GLY A 516 -11.63 6.07 34.75
C GLY A 516 -12.01 6.77 33.44
N GLU A 517 -11.21 7.69 32.93
CA GLU A 517 -11.49 8.38 31.66
C GLU A 517 -10.80 7.63 30.52
N GLY A 518 -11.59 6.82 29.80
CA GLY A 518 -11.14 5.69 28.97
C GLY A 518 -9.99 5.94 27.98
N ASP A 519 -9.36 4.83 27.57
CA ASP A 519 -8.16 4.80 26.72
C ASP A 519 -8.39 5.43 25.34
N LEU A 520 -7.51 6.36 24.95
CA LEU A 520 -7.47 6.94 23.59
C LEU A 520 -7.17 5.86 22.54
N SER A 521 -6.37 4.85 22.93
CA SER A 521 -5.95 3.75 22.07
C SER A 521 -7.15 3.00 21.49
N ASP A 522 -8.24 2.87 22.23
CA ASP A 522 -9.46 2.19 21.76
C ASP A 522 -10.14 2.93 20.60
N ALA A 523 -10.26 4.26 20.70
CA ALA A 523 -10.89 5.08 19.67
C ALA A 523 -10.02 5.11 18.41
N GLU A 524 -8.71 5.23 18.57
CA GLU A 524 -7.74 5.17 17.48
C GLU A 524 -7.74 3.79 16.82
N THR A 525 -7.71 2.70 17.58
CA THR A 525 -7.79 1.33 17.05
C THR A 525 -9.10 1.08 16.30
N ALA A 526 -10.25 1.52 16.83
CA ALA A 526 -11.53 1.41 16.13
C ALA A 526 -11.51 2.18 14.79
N LEU A 527 -10.93 3.38 14.76
CA LEU A 527 -10.80 4.19 13.55
C LEU A 527 -9.95 3.48 12.50
N GLU A 528 -8.74 3.05 12.87
CA GLU A 528 -7.76 2.52 11.93
C GLU A 528 -8.05 1.09 11.47
N THR A 529 -8.87 0.35 12.22
CA THR A 529 -9.46 -0.94 11.80
C THR A 529 -10.78 -0.78 11.02
N GLY A 530 -11.18 0.45 10.70
CA GLY A 530 -12.32 0.75 9.84
C GLY A 530 -13.70 0.70 10.53
N ARG A 531 -13.76 0.59 11.86
CA ARG A 531 -14.99 0.65 12.69
C ARG A 531 -15.33 2.12 13.00
N LEU A 532 -15.61 2.88 11.94
CA LEU A 532 -15.76 4.35 12.00
C LEU A 532 -16.87 4.82 12.95
N ASP A 533 -18.01 4.12 12.98
CA ASP A 533 -19.15 4.49 13.84
C ASP A 533 -18.81 4.28 15.33
N GLU A 534 -18.07 3.21 15.67
CA GLU A 534 -17.58 2.97 17.03
C GLU A 534 -16.56 4.02 17.46
N ALA A 535 -15.63 4.38 16.57
CA ALA A 535 -14.65 5.44 16.82
C ALA A 535 -15.35 6.79 17.10
N GLY A 536 -16.35 7.14 16.29
CA GLY A 536 -17.17 8.33 16.49
C GLY A 536 -17.86 8.35 17.86
N ALA A 537 -18.53 7.25 18.23
CA ALA A 537 -19.23 7.15 19.52
C ALA A 537 -18.28 7.17 20.73
N ARG A 538 -17.02 6.76 20.59
CA ARG A 538 -15.99 6.90 21.63
C ARG A 538 -15.53 8.35 21.76
N LEU A 539 -15.25 9.01 20.63
CA LEU A 539 -14.86 10.42 20.59
C LEU A 539 -15.94 11.33 21.18
N ASP A 540 -17.21 11.13 20.82
CA ASP A 540 -18.34 11.90 21.34
C ASP A 540 -18.44 11.85 22.88
N ARG A 541 -17.94 10.77 23.50
CA ARG A 541 -17.88 10.62 24.96
C ARG A 541 -16.60 11.21 25.57
N GLN A 542 -15.45 11.00 24.94
CA GLN A 542 -14.14 11.37 25.49
C GLN A 542 -13.80 12.86 25.30
N GLU A 543 -14.18 13.46 24.18
CA GLU A 543 -13.85 14.86 23.86
C GLU A 543 -14.38 15.86 24.91
N PRO A 544 -15.67 15.84 25.31
CA PRO A 544 -16.15 16.77 26.34
C PRO A 544 -15.50 16.54 27.70
N ALA A 545 -15.19 15.30 28.06
CA ALA A 545 -14.57 14.95 29.35
C ALA A 545 -13.16 15.55 29.46
N TRP A 546 -12.31 15.28 28.47
CA TRP A 546 -10.94 15.80 28.43
C TRP A 546 -10.88 17.31 28.25
N ALA A 547 -11.78 17.88 27.44
CA ALA A 547 -11.91 19.34 27.33
C ALA A 547 -12.26 19.97 28.69
N ALA A 548 -13.14 19.34 29.47
CA ALA A 548 -13.50 19.81 30.81
C ALA A 548 -12.36 19.67 31.83
N ILE A 549 -11.54 18.60 31.78
CA ILE A 549 -10.32 18.52 32.61
C ILE A 549 -9.38 19.66 32.27
N LEU A 550 -9.07 19.83 30.98
CA LEU A 550 -8.16 20.88 30.54
C LEU A 550 -8.67 22.27 30.96
N ALA A 551 -9.96 22.53 30.78
CA ALA A 551 -10.55 23.80 31.19
C ALA A 551 -10.42 24.06 32.70
N ARG A 552 -10.62 23.04 33.55
CA ARG A 552 -10.39 23.16 34.99
C ARG A 552 -8.91 23.45 35.31
N GLY A 553 -7.98 22.81 34.62
CA GLY A 553 -6.54 23.07 34.77
C GLY A 553 -6.14 24.49 34.37
N LEU A 554 -6.72 25.02 33.30
CA LEU A 554 -6.46 26.37 32.79
C LEU A 554 -7.06 27.48 33.66
N VAL A 555 -8.32 27.31 34.09
CA VAL A 555 -9.01 28.27 34.96
C VAL A 555 -8.46 28.22 36.40
N GLY A 556 -8.00 27.04 36.83
CA GLY A 556 -7.55 26.78 38.20
C GLY A 556 -8.69 26.85 39.23
N SER A 557 -8.35 27.04 40.51
CA SER A 557 -9.30 27.38 41.58
C SER A 557 -9.76 28.84 41.48
N GLY A 558 -10.25 29.23 40.29
CA GLY A 558 -10.72 30.58 40.00
C GLY A 558 -11.69 31.08 41.07
N ARG A 559 -11.43 32.29 41.58
CA ARG A 559 -12.36 33.02 42.46
C ARG A 559 -13.72 33.17 41.77
N SER A 560 -14.81 33.24 42.56
CA SER A 560 -16.16 33.53 42.04
C SER A 560 -16.11 34.67 41.03
N GLY A 561 -16.43 34.40 39.76
CA GLY A 561 -16.24 35.32 38.65
C GLY A 561 -17.45 35.34 37.71
N ARG A 562 -17.40 36.22 36.72
CA ARG A 562 -18.44 36.30 35.66
C ARG A 562 -18.46 34.97 34.91
N PRO A 563 -19.63 34.34 34.71
CA PRO A 563 -19.72 33.10 33.94
C PRO A 563 -19.39 33.31 32.46
N GLY A 564 -18.85 32.28 31.82
CA GLY A 564 -18.38 32.32 30.44
C GLY A 564 -18.19 30.95 29.82
N TYR A 565 -17.37 30.92 28.78
CA TYR A 565 -16.91 29.72 28.10
C TYR A 565 -15.40 29.79 27.92
N LEU A 566 -14.73 28.66 28.08
CA LEU A 566 -13.37 28.47 27.62
C LEU A 566 -13.40 27.79 26.25
N VAL A 567 -12.91 28.48 25.23
CA VAL A 567 -12.77 27.97 23.87
C VAL A 567 -11.32 27.55 23.66
N ILE A 568 -11.10 26.29 23.31
CA ILE A 568 -9.77 25.68 23.24
C ILE A 568 -9.44 25.33 21.79
N ASN A 569 -8.24 25.72 21.36
CA ASN A 569 -7.67 25.40 20.05
C ASN A 569 -6.66 24.26 20.18
N PRO A 570 -7.00 23.05 19.72
CA PRO A 570 -6.07 21.92 19.73
C PRO A 570 -5.04 22.00 18.59
N LEU A 571 -5.11 22.98 17.68
CA LEU A 571 -4.23 23.04 16.51
C LEU A 571 -3.02 23.93 16.76
N GLY A 572 -1.88 23.57 16.15
CA GLY A 572 -0.66 24.39 16.10
C GLY A 572 -0.76 25.66 15.24
N ILE A 573 -1.95 26.03 14.79
CA ILE A 573 -2.21 27.22 13.99
C ILE A 573 -3.15 28.18 14.71
N ALA A 574 -2.83 29.48 14.67
CA ALA A 574 -3.78 30.53 15.05
C ALA A 574 -5.00 30.46 14.12
N ARG A 575 -6.21 30.61 14.69
CA ARG A 575 -7.44 30.56 13.91
C ARG A 575 -8.55 31.41 14.53
N ARG A 576 -9.46 31.86 13.68
CA ARG A 576 -10.74 32.47 14.08
C ARG A 576 -11.79 31.38 14.06
N ALA A 577 -12.08 30.81 15.22
CA ALA A 577 -12.98 29.66 15.33
C ALA A 577 -14.44 30.11 15.33
N ALA A 578 -15.24 29.52 14.46
CA ALA A 578 -16.69 29.61 14.53
C ALA A 578 -17.21 28.58 15.53
N VAL A 579 -17.80 29.04 16.63
CA VAL A 579 -18.22 28.17 17.74
C VAL A 579 -19.65 28.46 18.16
N HIS A 580 -20.36 27.41 18.54
CA HIS A 580 -21.68 27.50 19.14
C HIS A 580 -21.54 27.69 20.66
N LEU A 581 -22.18 28.71 21.22
CA LEU A 581 -22.17 29.02 22.64
C LEU A 581 -23.57 28.75 23.24
N PRO A 582 -23.80 27.54 23.79
CA PRO A 582 -25.10 27.18 24.35
C PRO A 582 -25.38 28.00 25.61
N ASP A 583 -26.56 28.62 25.72
CA ASP A 583 -26.99 29.48 26.84
C ASP A 583 -26.35 30.88 26.92
N ALA A 584 -25.66 31.33 25.85
CA ALA A 584 -25.16 32.69 25.78
C ALA A 584 -26.31 33.69 25.58
N ALA A 585 -26.12 34.92 26.08
CA ALA A 585 -27.06 36.01 25.86
C ALA A 585 -27.32 36.22 24.35
N LEU A 586 -28.58 36.34 23.93
CA LEU A 586 -28.94 36.53 22.52
C LEU A 586 -28.33 37.81 21.92
N ASP A 587 -28.07 38.81 22.78
CA ASP A 587 -27.43 40.07 22.43
C ASP A 587 -25.94 40.11 22.82
N LEU A 588 -25.27 38.96 22.97
CA LEU A 588 -23.85 38.88 23.31
C LEU A 588 -23.01 39.80 22.42
N ARG A 589 -22.17 40.64 23.06
CA ARG A 589 -21.40 41.69 22.39
C ARG A 589 -19.90 41.40 22.37
N PRO A 590 -19.16 41.81 21.33
CA PRO A 590 -17.72 41.56 21.22
C PRO A 590 -16.92 42.10 22.41
N GLU A 591 -16.24 41.22 23.14
CA GLU A 591 -15.39 41.58 24.28
C GLU A 591 -14.13 40.69 24.28
N GLY A 592 -12.96 41.30 24.34
CA GLY A 592 -11.67 40.58 24.33
C GLY A 592 -11.52 39.71 23.07
N PRO A 593 -11.32 38.38 23.19
CA PRO A 593 -11.12 37.48 22.05
C PRO A 593 -12.41 37.15 21.27
N LEU A 594 -13.59 37.59 21.76
CA LEU A 594 -14.84 37.46 21.02
C LEU A 594 -14.92 38.55 19.95
N LEU A 595 -14.75 38.19 18.68
CA LEU A 595 -14.76 39.14 17.56
C LEU A 595 -16.17 39.53 17.14
N ALA A 596 -17.07 38.55 17.07
CA ALA A 596 -18.46 38.74 16.69
C ALA A 596 -19.33 37.64 17.30
N ALA A 597 -20.58 37.96 17.61
CA ALA A 597 -21.60 36.99 18.00
C ALA A 597 -22.92 37.31 17.31
N GLN A 598 -23.72 36.28 17.07
CA GLN A 598 -24.99 36.39 16.38
C GLN A 598 -25.95 35.30 16.83
N SER A 599 -27.17 35.69 17.18
CA SER A 599 -28.27 34.75 17.40
C SER A 599 -28.76 34.17 16.07
N THR A 600 -28.93 32.86 16.05
CA THR A 600 -29.45 32.07 14.94
C THR A 600 -30.56 31.15 15.43
N ALA A 601 -31.17 30.38 14.54
CA ALA A 601 -32.16 29.36 14.90
C ALA A 601 -31.54 28.24 15.78
N ASP A 602 -30.25 27.99 15.63
CA ASP A 602 -29.53 26.94 16.35
C ASP A 602 -28.93 27.41 17.68
N GLY A 603 -29.13 28.69 18.06
CA GLY A 603 -28.52 29.32 19.23
C GLY A 603 -27.56 30.47 18.87
N VAL A 604 -26.68 30.84 19.80
CA VAL A 604 -25.71 31.93 19.59
C VAL A 604 -24.43 31.36 18.97
N TRP A 605 -24.12 31.80 17.76
CA TRP A 605 -22.84 31.54 17.12
C TRP A 605 -21.88 32.70 17.36
N ALA A 606 -20.63 32.37 17.64
CA ALA A 606 -19.57 33.31 17.89
C ALA A 606 -18.35 33.03 17.01
N VAL A 607 -17.63 34.09 16.65
CA VAL A 607 -16.28 34.02 16.08
C VAL A 607 -15.30 34.42 17.16
N VAL A 608 -14.43 33.48 17.55
CA VAL A 608 -13.47 33.66 18.64
C VAL A 608 -12.06 33.57 18.08
N GLU A 609 -11.22 34.56 18.39
CA GLU A 609 -9.80 34.54 18.04
C GLU A 609 -9.04 33.61 19.00
N LEU A 610 -8.38 32.61 18.44
CA LEU A 610 -7.62 31.62 19.20
C LEU A 610 -6.15 31.60 18.79
N PRO A 611 -5.22 31.69 19.75
CA PRO A 611 -3.81 31.42 19.50
C PRO A 611 -3.59 29.92 19.17
N PRO A 612 -2.46 29.56 18.53
CA PRO A 612 -2.11 28.15 18.32
C PRO A 612 -1.94 27.45 19.67
N PHE A 613 -2.39 26.21 19.78
CA PHE A 613 -2.31 25.37 20.99
C PHE A 613 -2.70 26.11 22.27
N GLY A 614 -3.80 26.86 22.20
CA GLY A 614 -4.16 27.79 23.25
C GLY A 614 -5.66 27.88 23.47
N PHE A 615 -6.05 28.90 24.21
CA PHE A 615 -7.42 29.09 24.64
C PHE A 615 -7.82 30.56 24.62
N ALA A 616 -9.13 30.79 24.61
CA ALA A 616 -9.77 32.06 24.86
C ALA A 616 -10.95 31.88 25.83
N TRP A 617 -11.07 32.75 26.82
CA TRP A 617 -12.24 32.88 27.65
C TRP A 617 -13.17 33.94 27.06
N VAL A 618 -14.44 33.59 26.87
CA VAL A 618 -15.48 34.49 26.36
C VAL A 618 -16.64 34.57 27.35
N PRO A 619 -17.24 35.75 27.58
CA PRO A 619 -18.32 35.90 28.54
C PRO A 619 -19.62 35.23 28.06
N ARG A 620 -20.45 34.79 29.00
CA ARG A 620 -21.81 34.26 28.72
C ARG A 620 -22.85 35.36 28.60
N GLU A 621 -22.67 36.42 29.37
CA GLU A 621 -23.58 37.56 29.44
C GLU A 621 -23.05 38.76 28.65
N ALA A 622 -23.95 39.54 28.06
CA ALA A 622 -23.61 40.78 27.38
C ALA A 622 -23.28 41.91 28.37
N SER A 623 -22.22 42.67 28.08
CA SER A 623 -21.96 43.93 28.79
C SER A 623 -22.62 45.08 28.03
N VAL A 624 -23.62 45.73 28.64
CA VAL A 624 -24.34 46.85 28.02
C VAL A 624 -23.42 48.05 27.72
N LYS A 625 -22.26 48.13 28.40
CA LYS A 625 -21.23 49.16 28.18
C LYS A 625 -20.48 48.99 26.86
N VAL A 626 -20.53 47.79 26.27
CA VAL A 626 -19.88 47.46 25.01
C VAL A 626 -20.89 47.66 23.87
N PRO A 627 -20.53 48.28 22.74
CA PRO A 627 -21.45 48.41 21.61
C PRO A 627 -21.70 47.05 20.93
N PRO A 628 -22.84 46.86 20.23
CA PRO A 628 -23.06 45.69 19.38
C PRO A 628 -21.96 45.53 18.33
N ALA A 629 -21.73 44.30 17.86
CA ALA A 629 -20.79 44.05 16.78
C ALA A 629 -21.19 44.82 15.51
N ALA A 630 -20.27 45.63 14.97
CA ALA A 630 -20.48 46.22 13.65
C ALA A 630 -20.41 45.12 12.58
N ALA A 631 -21.32 45.12 11.61
CA ALA A 631 -21.29 44.16 10.51
C ALA A 631 -19.99 44.24 9.68
N GLY A 632 -19.32 45.41 9.68
CA GLY A 632 -18.02 45.56 9.01
C GLY A 632 -18.09 45.26 7.52
N ALA A 633 -17.17 44.44 7.02
CA ALA A 633 -17.18 43.96 5.63
C ALA A 633 -18.10 42.75 5.41
N LEU A 634 -18.54 42.10 6.50
CA LEU A 634 -19.39 40.92 6.44
C LEU A 634 -20.81 41.33 6.05
N SER A 635 -21.29 40.87 4.89
CA SER A 635 -22.61 41.23 4.37
C SER A 635 -23.13 40.21 3.38
N ALA A 636 -24.45 40.18 3.22
CA ALA A 636 -25.14 39.44 2.19
C ALA A 636 -26.21 40.34 1.56
N ARG A 637 -26.13 40.54 0.25
CA ARG A 637 -27.13 41.33 -0.51
C ARG A 637 -27.34 40.69 -1.86
N ASP A 638 -28.62 40.59 -2.26
CA ASP A 638 -29.04 39.96 -3.50
C ASP A 638 -28.47 38.53 -3.61
N ARG A 639 -27.51 38.28 -4.49
CA ARG A 639 -26.80 36.98 -4.62
C ARG A 639 -25.30 37.09 -4.34
N VAL A 640 -24.88 38.12 -3.60
CA VAL A 640 -23.47 38.38 -3.26
C VAL A 640 -23.26 38.25 -1.75
N LEU A 641 -22.38 37.34 -1.37
CA LEU A 641 -21.90 37.15 0.00
C LEU A 641 -20.50 37.73 0.10
N ARG A 642 -20.20 38.46 1.17
CA ARG A 642 -18.90 39.14 1.33
C ARG A 642 -18.43 39.07 2.77
N ASN A 643 -17.12 38.92 2.95
CA ASN A 643 -16.41 39.24 4.19
C ASN A 643 -15.11 40.03 3.90
N GLU A 644 -14.19 40.10 4.85
CA GLU A 644 -12.93 40.82 4.74
C GLU A 644 -11.96 40.22 3.70
N ALA A 645 -12.12 38.94 3.37
CA ALA A 645 -11.19 38.17 2.54
C ALA A 645 -11.79 37.68 1.22
N LEU A 646 -13.12 37.53 1.15
CA LEU A 646 -13.83 36.87 0.05
C LEU A 646 -15.06 37.67 -0.39
N VAL A 647 -15.30 37.67 -1.69
CA VAL A 647 -16.58 38.01 -2.31
C VAL A 647 -17.02 36.80 -3.13
N VAL A 648 -18.22 36.30 -2.88
CA VAL A 648 -18.82 35.12 -3.51
C VAL A 648 -20.11 35.54 -4.18
N GLU A 649 -20.19 35.35 -5.48
CA GLU A 649 -21.40 35.63 -6.28
C GLU A 649 -22.07 34.31 -6.68
N ILE A 650 -23.36 34.19 -6.37
CA ILE A 650 -24.18 33.01 -6.68
C ILE A 650 -24.93 33.24 -7.99
N ASP A 651 -24.85 32.28 -8.89
CA ASP A 651 -25.45 32.37 -10.21
C ASP A 651 -26.98 32.28 -10.14
N GLU A 652 -27.68 33.16 -10.87
CA GLU A 652 -29.14 33.20 -10.83
C GLU A 652 -29.80 31.95 -11.40
N ALA A 653 -29.32 31.51 -12.55
CA ALA A 653 -29.93 30.44 -13.32
C ALA A 653 -29.62 29.05 -12.75
N THR A 654 -28.42 28.85 -12.20
CA THR A 654 -27.96 27.54 -11.75
C THR A 654 -27.92 27.38 -10.24
N GLY A 655 -27.80 28.48 -9.49
CA GLY A 655 -27.72 28.42 -8.03
C GLY A 655 -26.34 28.01 -7.51
N GLY A 656 -25.40 27.60 -8.38
CA GLY A 656 -24.00 27.38 -8.04
C GLY A 656 -23.20 28.68 -7.97
N ILE A 657 -21.89 28.58 -7.73
CA ILE A 657 -21.04 29.77 -7.58
C ILE A 657 -20.63 30.31 -8.95
N ARG A 658 -21.07 31.53 -9.28
CA ARG A 658 -20.64 32.24 -10.49
C ARG A 658 -19.16 32.62 -10.41
N GLY A 659 -18.72 33.09 -9.24
CA GLY A 659 -17.34 33.50 -9.04
C GLY A 659 -16.99 33.79 -7.59
N ILE A 660 -15.76 33.42 -7.21
CA ILE A 660 -15.11 33.80 -5.95
C ILE A 660 -13.93 34.71 -6.29
N ARG A 661 -13.80 35.81 -5.57
CA ARG A 661 -12.70 36.77 -5.73
C ARG A 661 -12.30 37.40 -4.40
N SER A 662 -11.11 38.01 -4.38
CA SER A 662 -10.73 38.89 -3.27
C SER A 662 -11.57 40.19 -3.33
N PRO A 663 -11.91 40.82 -2.19
CA PRO A 663 -12.57 42.12 -2.14
C PRO A 663 -11.85 43.26 -2.88
N ARG A 664 -10.55 43.07 -3.18
CA ARG A 664 -9.70 44.03 -3.89
C ARG A 664 -9.64 43.79 -5.40
N GLU A 665 -10.29 42.75 -5.89
CA GLU A 665 -10.24 42.32 -7.29
C GLU A 665 -11.62 42.36 -7.92
N ASP A 666 -11.68 42.66 -9.21
CA ASP A 666 -12.93 42.64 -9.98
C ASP A 666 -13.14 41.32 -10.73
N THR A 667 -12.07 40.55 -10.95
CA THR A 667 -12.11 39.30 -11.71
C THR A 667 -12.29 38.10 -10.79
N ALA A 668 -13.24 37.22 -11.11
CA ALA A 668 -13.42 35.94 -10.42
C ALA A 668 -12.24 35.00 -10.67
N ARG A 669 -11.77 34.33 -9.62
CA ARG A 669 -10.69 33.35 -9.71
C ARG A 669 -11.20 31.94 -9.99
N ILE A 670 -12.34 31.60 -9.39
CA ILE A 670 -12.92 30.26 -9.46
C ILE A 670 -14.46 30.32 -9.37
N GLY A 671 -15.14 29.47 -10.14
CA GLY A 671 -16.58 29.21 -10.08
C GLY A 671 -16.85 27.73 -9.79
N GLU A 672 -18.11 27.41 -9.48
CA GLU A 672 -18.55 26.07 -9.11
C GLU A 672 -19.92 25.74 -9.72
N ARG A 673 -20.09 24.48 -10.11
CA ARG A 673 -21.38 23.89 -10.49
C ARG A 673 -21.42 22.40 -10.15
N LEU A 674 -22.61 21.87 -9.88
CA LEU A 674 -22.84 20.43 -9.83
C LEU A 674 -23.00 19.84 -11.24
N VAL A 675 -22.34 18.71 -11.48
CA VAL A 675 -22.34 18.01 -12.78
C VAL A 675 -22.65 16.53 -12.64
N VAL A 676 -23.27 15.95 -13.68
CA VAL A 676 -23.49 14.51 -13.83
C VAL A 676 -22.82 14.06 -15.12
N SER A 677 -21.95 13.06 -15.00
CA SER A 677 -21.23 12.39 -16.08
C SER A 677 -21.92 11.07 -16.46
N GLY A 678 -21.62 10.55 -17.65
CA GLY A 678 -22.26 9.34 -18.20
C GLY A 678 -23.58 9.58 -18.92
N LEU A 679 -23.87 10.83 -19.28
CA LEU A 679 -25.05 11.20 -20.08
C LEU A 679 -24.73 11.18 -21.57
N THR A 680 -25.66 10.70 -22.38
CA THR A 680 -25.53 10.66 -23.85
C THR A 680 -26.54 11.59 -24.51
N GLY A 681 -26.05 12.32 -25.52
CA GLY A 681 -26.85 13.19 -26.37
C GLY A 681 -27.68 12.41 -27.40
N PRO A 682 -28.45 13.11 -28.25
CA PRO A 682 -29.24 12.49 -29.32
C PRO A 682 -28.39 11.67 -30.30
N ASP A 683 -27.17 12.13 -30.58
CA ASP A 683 -26.22 11.50 -31.50
C ASP A 683 -25.23 10.57 -30.78
N GLU A 684 -25.58 10.08 -29.58
CA GLU A 684 -24.74 9.26 -28.70
C GLU A 684 -23.43 9.94 -28.20
N SER A 685 -23.22 11.21 -28.52
CA SER A 685 -22.09 12.01 -28.02
C SER A 685 -22.22 12.32 -26.51
N PRO A 686 -21.12 12.48 -25.76
CA PRO A 686 -21.19 12.91 -24.36
C PRO A 686 -21.98 14.21 -24.19
N SER A 687 -22.95 14.21 -23.28
CA SER A 687 -23.81 15.36 -23.00
C SER A 687 -23.56 15.91 -21.60
N MET A 688 -23.79 17.22 -21.42
CA MET A 688 -23.58 17.90 -20.15
C MET A 688 -24.91 18.11 -19.44
N THR A 689 -24.98 17.72 -18.16
CA THR A 689 -26.16 17.97 -17.32
C THR A 689 -26.56 19.45 -17.28
N ARG A 690 -27.85 19.70 -17.04
CA ARG A 690 -28.39 21.05 -16.82
C ARG A 690 -28.74 21.23 -15.34
N MET A 691 -27.96 22.05 -14.65
CA MET A 691 -28.24 22.53 -13.29
C MET A 691 -29.19 23.73 -13.35
N ARG A 692 -30.28 23.73 -12.56
CA ARG A 692 -31.24 24.84 -12.49
C ARG A 692 -31.51 25.23 -11.03
N SER A 693 -31.46 26.53 -10.75
CA SER A 693 -31.89 27.09 -9.47
C SER A 693 -33.41 27.17 -9.41
N GLU A 694 -33.99 26.74 -8.30
CA GLU A 694 -35.42 26.87 -7.99
C GLU A 694 -35.65 27.96 -6.94
N SER A 695 -34.75 28.09 -5.96
CA SER A 695 -34.80 29.16 -4.98
C SER A 695 -33.42 29.55 -4.44
N PHE A 696 -33.32 30.78 -3.95
CA PHE A 696 -32.17 31.32 -3.24
C PHE A 696 -32.67 32.14 -2.04
N ALA A 697 -32.16 31.87 -0.86
CA ALA A 697 -32.52 32.57 0.37
C ALA A 697 -31.28 32.95 1.17
N ILE A 698 -31.26 34.15 1.75
CA ILE A 698 -30.25 34.58 2.72
C ILE A 698 -30.83 34.33 4.10
N ASP A 699 -30.25 33.39 4.84
CA ASP A 699 -30.68 33.08 6.20
C ASP A 699 -30.12 34.11 7.19
N TYR A 700 -28.86 34.49 6.99
CA TYR A 700 -28.08 35.33 7.90
C TYR A 700 -27.19 36.29 7.11
N ALA A 701 -27.09 37.54 7.56
CA ALA A 701 -26.35 38.60 6.86
C ALA A 701 -25.30 39.31 7.75
N GLY A 702 -24.86 38.67 8.83
CA GLY A 702 -23.94 39.21 9.84
C GLY A 702 -24.60 39.53 11.18
N PRO A 703 -23.82 39.98 12.19
CA PRO A 703 -22.43 40.42 12.09
C PRO A 703 -21.36 39.32 12.26
N ALA A 704 -21.73 38.09 12.65
CA ALA A 704 -20.77 36.99 12.82
C ALA A 704 -20.78 36.01 11.64
N LEU A 705 -21.97 35.70 11.12
CA LEU A 705 -22.23 34.71 10.09
C LEU A 705 -23.04 35.33 8.95
N VAL A 706 -22.52 35.16 7.73
CA VAL A 706 -23.30 35.22 6.51
C VAL A 706 -23.60 33.80 6.06
N GLN A 707 -24.88 33.49 5.87
CA GLN A 707 -25.36 32.21 5.36
C GLN A 707 -26.41 32.44 4.29
N ALA A 708 -26.26 31.74 3.17
CA ALA A 708 -27.29 31.66 2.16
C ALA A 708 -27.43 30.23 1.64
N VAL A 709 -28.60 29.95 1.10
CA VAL A 709 -29.04 28.64 0.65
C VAL A 709 -29.57 28.74 -0.77
N ALA A 710 -29.00 27.95 -1.67
CA ALA A 710 -29.56 27.69 -3.00
C ALA A 710 -30.18 26.29 -3.05
N ARG A 711 -31.35 26.17 -3.65
CA ARG A 711 -32.02 24.90 -3.93
C ARG A 711 -32.30 24.79 -5.42
N GLY A 712 -32.27 23.58 -5.94
CA GLY A 712 -32.52 23.35 -7.34
C GLY A 712 -32.42 21.90 -7.77
N THR A 713 -32.37 21.68 -9.07
CA THR A 713 -32.37 20.36 -9.69
C THR A 713 -31.32 20.20 -10.78
N LEU A 714 -30.84 18.98 -10.93
CA LEU A 714 -30.01 18.52 -12.05
C LEU A 714 -30.92 17.77 -13.01
N THR A 715 -30.86 18.09 -14.30
CA THR A 715 -31.73 17.52 -15.34
C THR A 715 -30.90 17.00 -16.51
N ASP A 716 -31.34 15.88 -17.07
CA ASP A 716 -30.79 15.35 -18.32
C ASP A 716 -31.20 16.27 -19.47
N PRO A 717 -30.25 16.84 -20.23
CA PRO A 717 -30.57 17.79 -21.30
C PRO A 717 -31.36 17.16 -22.46
N ARG A 718 -31.33 15.83 -22.63
CA ARG A 718 -31.99 15.12 -23.74
C ARG A 718 -33.50 15.03 -23.59
N ASN A 719 -33.98 14.78 -22.37
CA ASN A 719 -35.40 14.50 -22.09
C ASN A 719 -35.97 15.33 -20.92
N ASP A 720 -35.17 16.23 -20.35
CA ASP A 720 -35.47 17.05 -19.17
C ASP A 720 -35.82 16.26 -17.90
N ARG A 721 -35.44 14.97 -17.86
CA ARG A 721 -35.64 14.10 -16.71
C ARG A 721 -34.77 14.58 -15.54
N ARG A 722 -35.36 14.68 -14.35
CA ARG A 722 -34.64 15.00 -13.11
C ARG A 722 -33.67 13.87 -12.77
N LEU A 723 -32.40 14.22 -12.55
CA LEU A 723 -31.33 13.31 -12.14
C LEU A 723 -31.07 13.38 -10.63
N ALA A 724 -31.19 14.57 -10.03
CA ALA A 724 -31.09 14.79 -8.59
C ALA A 724 -31.67 16.16 -8.22
N SER A 725 -32.09 16.33 -6.97
CA SER A 725 -32.24 17.64 -6.34
C SER A 725 -30.99 17.99 -5.54
N PHE A 726 -30.70 19.29 -5.40
CA PHE A 726 -29.58 19.77 -4.61
C PHE A 726 -30.00 20.89 -3.66
N HIS A 727 -29.28 20.96 -2.56
CA HIS A 727 -29.32 22.02 -1.57
C HIS A 727 -27.87 22.42 -1.26
N GLN A 728 -27.47 23.61 -1.67
CA GLN A 728 -26.14 24.17 -1.41
C GLN A 728 -26.24 25.29 -0.37
N ARG A 729 -25.53 25.13 0.74
CA ARG A 729 -25.42 26.12 1.81
C ARG A 729 -24.03 26.74 1.79
N TYR A 730 -23.99 28.06 1.62
CA TYR A 730 -22.79 28.87 1.58
C TYR A 730 -22.63 29.61 2.90
N ARG A 731 -21.44 29.54 3.52
CA ARG A 731 -21.17 30.27 4.76
C ARG A 731 -19.86 31.05 4.67
N LEU A 732 -19.93 32.32 5.05
CA LEU A 732 -18.79 33.19 5.32
C LEU A 732 -18.88 33.64 6.78
N TRP A 733 -17.75 33.56 7.47
CA TRP A 733 -17.63 34.01 8.85
C TRP A 733 -16.82 35.30 8.90
N SER A 734 -17.10 36.15 9.89
CA SER A 734 -16.30 37.34 10.15
C SER A 734 -14.83 36.95 10.31
N GLY A 735 -13.98 37.58 9.51
CA GLY A 735 -12.54 37.43 9.58
C GLY A 735 -11.95 36.09 9.10
N ARG A 736 -12.75 35.09 8.68
CA ARG A 736 -12.21 33.82 8.18
C ARG A 736 -11.98 33.88 6.65
N PRO A 737 -10.79 33.52 6.14
CA PRO A 737 -10.50 33.55 4.71
C PRO A 737 -10.98 32.28 3.96
N ILE A 738 -12.08 31.67 4.42
CA ILE A 738 -12.60 30.40 3.90
C ILE A 738 -14.09 30.56 3.59
N LEU A 739 -14.48 30.22 2.36
CA LEU A 739 -15.86 29.89 2.04
C LEU A 739 -16.11 28.45 2.46
N GLU A 740 -17.13 28.21 3.28
CA GLU A 740 -17.63 26.87 3.53
C GLU A 740 -18.82 26.56 2.62
N LEU A 741 -18.77 25.41 1.95
CA LEU A 741 -19.82 24.92 1.06
C LEU A 741 -20.29 23.55 1.58
N ASP A 742 -21.54 23.49 2.05
CA ASP A 742 -22.22 22.23 2.32
C ASP A 742 -23.17 21.90 1.17
N ILE A 743 -23.06 20.69 0.62
CA ILE A 743 -23.87 20.21 -0.51
C ILE A 743 -24.67 19.00 -0.03
N THR A 744 -26.00 19.09 -0.10
CA THR A 744 -26.90 17.98 0.16
C THR A 744 -27.61 17.59 -1.13
N LEU A 745 -27.53 16.31 -1.51
CA LEU A 745 -28.19 15.73 -2.67
C LEU A 745 -29.43 14.95 -2.24
N GLY A 746 -30.54 15.13 -2.96
CA GLY A 746 -31.80 14.43 -2.73
C GLY A 746 -32.40 13.93 -4.04
N GLU A 747 -33.49 13.15 -3.94
CA GLU A 747 -34.31 12.71 -5.08
C GLU A 747 -33.49 12.24 -6.30
N LEU A 748 -32.48 11.41 -6.05
CA LEU A 748 -31.62 10.89 -7.11
C LEU A 748 -32.41 9.91 -8.00
N ASP A 749 -32.22 10.01 -9.31
CA ASP A 749 -32.84 9.13 -10.31
C ASP A 749 -32.38 7.67 -10.09
N PRO A 750 -33.31 6.75 -9.76
CA PRO A 750 -32.96 5.36 -9.47
C PRO A 750 -32.26 4.66 -10.64
N ASP A 751 -32.74 4.87 -11.88
CA ASP A 751 -32.14 4.22 -13.06
C ASP A 751 -30.70 4.67 -13.29
N TRP A 752 -30.40 5.96 -13.03
CA TRP A 752 -29.04 6.49 -13.12
C TRP A 752 -28.15 5.91 -12.02
N LEU A 753 -28.68 5.76 -10.79
CA LEU A 753 -27.95 5.12 -9.70
C LEU A 753 -27.64 3.64 -10.00
N ASP A 754 -28.60 2.89 -10.55
CA ASP A 754 -28.40 1.50 -10.93
C ASP A 754 -27.30 1.37 -12.00
N ARG A 755 -27.30 2.26 -13.00
CA ARG A 755 -26.21 2.32 -14.00
C ARG A 755 -24.87 2.72 -13.38
N ALA A 756 -24.85 3.73 -12.51
CA ALA A 756 -23.63 4.17 -11.85
C ALA A 756 -23.03 3.09 -10.93
N ALA A 757 -23.87 2.22 -10.35
CA ALA A 757 -23.45 1.10 -9.52
C ALA A 757 -22.69 0.00 -10.28
N GLU A 758 -22.85 -0.08 -11.61
CA GLU A 758 -22.22 -1.09 -12.47
C GLU A 758 -21.13 -0.52 -13.40
N ALA A 759 -21.05 0.80 -13.54
CA ALA A 759 -20.15 1.48 -14.47
C ALA A 759 -18.76 1.81 -13.87
N ASP A 760 -17.81 2.15 -14.74
CA ASP A 760 -16.52 2.74 -14.30
C ASP A 760 -16.77 4.07 -13.57
N PRO A 761 -16.38 4.21 -12.28
CA PRO A 761 -16.62 5.42 -11.50
C PRO A 761 -16.05 6.69 -12.13
N TRP A 762 -14.99 6.56 -12.94
CA TRP A 762 -14.40 7.72 -13.58
C TRP A 762 -15.24 8.24 -14.74
N THR A 763 -16.16 7.44 -15.31
CA THR A 763 -17.00 7.84 -16.46
C THR A 763 -18.45 8.13 -16.09
N HIS A 764 -18.97 7.52 -15.03
CA HIS A 764 -20.35 7.68 -14.55
C HIS A 764 -20.33 8.12 -13.08
N HIS A 765 -20.53 9.42 -12.84
CA HIS A 765 -20.50 10.00 -11.50
C HIS A 765 -21.28 11.32 -11.44
N LEU A 766 -21.63 11.74 -10.22
CA LEU A 766 -22.06 13.09 -9.90
C LEU A 766 -20.93 13.78 -9.14
N ALA A 767 -20.55 14.98 -9.57
CA ALA A 767 -19.42 15.72 -9.02
C ALA A 767 -19.74 17.21 -8.76
N CYS A 768 -18.93 17.81 -7.90
CA CYS A 768 -18.79 19.25 -7.77
C CYS A 768 -17.68 19.72 -8.72
N ARG A 769 -18.03 20.44 -9.79
CA ARG A 769 -17.11 20.95 -10.80
C ARG A 769 -16.64 22.34 -10.45
N TRP A 770 -15.34 22.49 -10.33
CA TRP A 770 -14.62 23.74 -10.18
C TRP A 770 -14.10 24.21 -11.53
N ALA A 771 -14.19 25.51 -11.82
CA ALA A 771 -13.67 26.10 -13.04
C ALA A 771 -12.92 27.40 -12.76
N TRP A 772 -11.71 27.56 -13.31
CA TRP A 772 -10.91 28.78 -13.22
C TRP A 772 -10.66 29.38 -14.60
N LEU A 773 -10.23 30.65 -14.65
CA LEU A 773 -10.11 31.39 -15.91
C LEU A 773 -8.82 31.09 -16.67
N ASP A 774 -7.69 31.11 -15.95
CA ASP A 774 -6.35 31.04 -16.56
C ASP A 774 -5.94 29.58 -16.83
N PRO A 775 -5.89 29.13 -18.10
CA PRO A 775 -5.48 27.77 -18.44
C PRO A 775 -4.01 27.47 -18.15
N ASP A 776 -3.18 28.50 -17.95
CA ASP A 776 -1.75 28.38 -17.64
C ASP A 776 -1.47 28.39 -16.12
N SER A 777 -2.53 28.27 -15.31
CA SER A 777 -2.41 28.17 -13.85
C SER A 777 -1.54 26.97 -13.47
N MET A 778 -0.60 27.18 -12.54
CA MET A 778 0.16 26.12 -11.92
C MET A 778 -0.75 25.33 -10.98
N LEU A 779 -0.89 24.04 -11.24
CA LEU A 779 -1.75 23.13 -10.49
C LEU A 779 -0.92 22.29 -9.54
N ARG A 780 -1.31 22.28 -8.27
CA ARG A 780 -0.64 21.50 -7.23
C ARG A 780 -1.65 20.73 -6.40
N ARG A 781 -1.41 19.43 -6.21
CA ARG A 781 -2.15 18.61 -5.25
C ARG A 781 -1.40 18.55 -3.92
N THR A 782 -2.08 18.37 -2.80
CA THR A 782 -1.36 18.06 -1.56
C THR A 782 -1.01 16.58 -1.48
N CYS A 783 0.25 16.29 -1.14
CA CYS A 783 0.77 14.96 -0.83
C CYS A 783 1.36 15.02 0.59
N LEU A 784 0.69 14.38 1.56
CA LEU A 784 1.04 14.48 2.99
C LEU A 784 1.24 15.95 3.42
N LEU A 785 0.23 16.80 3.15
CA LEU A 785 0.19 18.24 3.43
C LEU A 785 1.06 19.15 2.54
N ALA A 786 2.08 18.61 1.85
CA ALA A 786 2.95 19.39 0.97
C ALA A 786 2.34 19.57 -0.43
N PRO A 787 2.35 20.79 -1.02
CA PRO A 787 1.83 21.02 -2.36
C PRO A 787 2.83 20.58 -3.45
N GLU A 788 2.44 19.57 -4.23
CA GLU A 788 3.23 18.98 -5.30
C GLU A 788 2.62 19.29 -6.68
N LEU A 789 3.46 19.60 -7.67
CA LEU A 789 3.01 19.82 -9.05
C LEU A 789 2.29 18.58 -9.59
N THR A 790 1.24 18.82 -10.37
CA THR A 790 0.47 17.73 -10.98
C THR A 790 -0.07 18.08 -12.35
N GLU A 791 0.07 17.14 -13.27
CA GLU A 791 -0.43 17.21 -14.65
C GLU A 791 -1.38 16.07 -14.98
N VAL A 792 -1.54 15.08 -14.08
CA VAL A 792 -2.44 13.95 -14.28
C VAL A 792 -3.91 14.36 -14.36
N ASP A 793 -4.68 13.62 -15.15
CA ASP A 793 -6.12 13.84 -15.30
C ASP A 793 -6.93 13.38 -14.09
N ARG A 794 -6.35 12.57 -13.20
CA ARG A 794 -7.02 12.03 -12.01
C ARG A 794 -6.14 12.25 -10.78
N PRO A 795 -5.88 13.51 -10.39
CA PRO A 795 -5.11 13.76 -9.19
C PRO A 795 -5.92 13.25 -7.99
N GLU A 796 -5.27 12.50 -7.11
CA GLU A 796 -5.86 12.09 -5.84
C GLU A 796 -5.22 12.90 -4.71
N THR A 797 -6.07 13.57 -3.92
CA THR A 797 -5.63 14.41 -2.81
C THR A 797 -6.78 14.72 -1.84
N PRO A 798 -6.72 14.29 -0.56
CA PRO A 798 -7.84 14.46 0.37
C PRO A 798 -7.93 15.86 1.00
N ASP A 799 -6.85 16.64 1.00
CA ASP A 799 -6.79 17.90 1.76
C ASP A 799 -7.16 19.09 0.88
N ALA A 800 -6.32 19.39 -0.12
CA ALA A 800 -6.49 20.56 -0.95
C ALA A 800 -5.88 20.43 -2.34
N PHE A 801 -6.44 21.21 -3.27
CA PHE A 801 -5.89 21.45 -4.60
C PHE A 801 -5.62 22.93 -4.76
N ASP A 802 -4.35 23.27 -5.00
CA ASP A 802 -3.90 24.64 -5.17
C ASP A 802 -3.80 25.00 -6.66
N ILE A 803 -4.44 26.11 -7.00
CA ILE A 803 -4.51 26.70 -8.33
C ILE A 803 -3.86 28.08 -8.21
N SER A 804 -2.63 28.17 -8.69
CA SER A 804 -1.78 29.35 -8.51
C SER A 804 -1.38 29.98 -9.84
N THR A 805 -1.49 31.30 -9.93
CA THR A 805 -0.84 32.10 -10.98
C THR A 805 0.36 32.83 -10.37
N ARG A 806 1.04 33.68 -11.15
CA ARG A 806 2.14 34.52 -10.61
C ARG A 806 1.70 35.46 -9.48
N ARG A 807 0.42 35.82 -9.40
CA ARG A 807 -0.08 36.85 -8.46
C ARG A 807 -1.18 36.35 -7.52
N GLN A 808 -1.85 35.25 -7.85
CA GLN A 808 -3.04 34.79 -7.15
C GLN A 808 -2.85 33.34 -6.72
N ARG A 809 -3.29 33.02 -5.50
CA ARG A 809 -3.39 31.64 -5.03
C ARG A 809 -4.83 31.33 -4.64
N THR A 810 -5.33 30.20 -5.11
CA THR A 810 -6.68 29.73 -4.82
C THR A 810 -6.59 28.26 -4.44
N ALA A 811 -7.02 27.91 -3.24
CA ALA A 811 -7.04 26.53 -2.77
C ALA A 811 -8.49 26.05 -2.66
N VAL A 812 -8.80 24.93 -3.31
CA VAL A 812 -10.02 24.17 -3.07
C VAL A 812 -9.73 23.17 -1.94
N LEU A 813 -10.59 23.14 -0.92
CA LEU A 813 -10.46 22.31 0.26
C LEU A 813 -11.48 21.18 0.21
N PHE A 814 -11.05 19.93 0.35
CA PHE A 814 -11.91 18.77 0.07
C PHE A 814 -12.49 18.10 1.30
N GLY A 815 -11.99 18.44 2.49
CA GLY A 815 -12.48 17.87 3.75
C GLY A 815 -12.45 16.34 3.76
N GLY A 816 -11.45 15.74 3.11
CA GLY A 816 -11.21 14.30 3.00
C GLY A 816 -11.75 13.61 1.74
N LEU A 817 -12.40 14.33 0.82
CA LEU A 817 -12.82 13.77 -0.48
C LEU A 817 -11.62 13.71 -1.43
N ALA A 818 -11.09 12.51 -1.69
CA ALA A 818 -9.79 12.36 -2.33
C ALA A 818 -9.80 12.19 -3.86
N HIS A 819 -10.96 11.94 -4.48
CA HIS A 819 -11.04 11.54 -5.88
C HIS A 819 -11.48 12.70 -6.77
N HIS A 820 -10.60 13.08 -7.69
CA HIS A 820 -10.83 14.19 -8.61
C HIS A 820 -10.58 13.81 -10.06
N ARG A 821 -11.30 14.45 -10.98
CA ARG A 821 -11.11 14.30 -12.42
C ARG A 821 -10.93 15.67 -13.06
N ARG A 822 -9.80 15.87 -13.72
CA ARG A 822 -9.50 17.08 -14.47
C ARG A 822 -10.18 17.05 -15.84
N HIS A 823 -10.64 18.21 -16.30
CA HIS A 823 -11.28 18.38 -17.61
C HIS A 823 -10.60 19.52 -18.37
N GLY A 824 -9.72 19.15 -19.30
CA GLY A 824 -8.84 20.11 -19.96
C GLY A 824 -7.90 20.77 -18.95
N THR A 825 -7.56 22.03 -19.17
CA THR A 825 -6.59 22.77 -18.35
C THR A 825 -7.20 23.65 -17.26
N ARG A 826 -8.54 23.77 -17.23
CA ARG A 826 -9.23 24.81 -16.44
C ARG A 826 -10.40 24.34 -15.58
N MET A 827 -10.59 23.02 -15.46
CA MET A 827 -11.69 22.45 -14.69
C MET A 827 -11.26 21.22 -13.92
N LEU A 828 -11.86 21.05 -12.74
CA LEU A 828 -11.66 19.91 -11.85
C LEU A 828 -13.00 19.46 -11.26
N ASP A 829 -13.34 18.20 -11.43
CA ASP A 829 -14.50 17.56 -10.81
C ASP A 829 -14.05 16.89 -9.51
N THR A 830 -14.64 17.26 -8.38
CA THR A 830 -14.55 16.49 -7.13
C THR A 830 -15.74 15.55 -7.08
N LEU A 831 -15.48 14.24 -7.13
CA LEU A 831 -16.53 13.22 -7.16
C LEU A 831 -17.30 13.21 -5.83
N LEU A 832 -18.63 13.21 -5.93
CA LEU A 832 -19.55 13.12 -4.79
C LEU A 832 -20.28 11.77 -4.76
N ILE A 833 -20.75 11.29 -5.92
CA ILE A 833 -21.43 10.00 -6.07
C ILE A 833 -20.80 9.23 -7.23
N ALA A 834 -20.34 8.01 -6.96
CA ALA A 834 -19.95 7.01 -7.94
C ALA A 834 -20.18 5.61 -7.34
N GLY A 835 -20.44 4.60 -8.17
CA GLY A 835 -20.78 3.28 -7.67
C GLY A 835 -22.02 3.31 -6.77
N ARG A 836 -21.93 2.68 -5.59
CA ARG A 836 -23.03 2.56 -4.62
C ARG A 836 -22.97 3.58 -3.48
N GLU A 837 -22.30 4.72 -3.68
CA GLU A 837 -22.12 5.74 -2.65
C GLU A 837 -23.42 6.11 -1.94
N ALA A 838 -23.44 5.91 -0.62
CA ALA A 838 -24.59 6.12 0.24
C ALA A 838 -24.65 7.52 0.86
N ALA A 839 -23.53 8.26 0.93
CA ALA A 839 -23.54 9.61 1.47
C ALA A 839 -24.32 10.57 0.56
N ARG A 840 -24.98 11.53 1.18
CA ARG A 840 -25.76 12.57 0.48
C ARG A 840 -25.34 13.98 0.85
N THR A 841 -24.53 14.12 1.89
CA THR A 841 -24.06 15.42 2.39
C THR A 841 -22.54 15.48 2.32
N PHE A 842 -22.05 16.52 1.67
CA PHE A 842 -20.63 16.74 1.41
C PHE A 842 -20.25 18.15 1.85
N ARG A 843 -19.02 18.30 2.37
CA ARG A 843 -18.50 19.59 2.84
C ARG A 843 -17.19 19.86 2.14
N LEU A 844 -17.12 21.02 1.51
CA LEU A 844 -16.01 21.52 0.72
C LEU A 844 -15.72 22.97 1.16
N GLY A 845 -14.59 23.52 0.74
CA GLY A 845 -14.31 24.93 0.94
C GLY A 845 -13.41 25.54 -0.12
N VAL A 846 -13.32 26.87 -0.11
CA VAL A 846 -12.37 27.60 -0.95
C VAL A 846 -11.67 28.64 -0.09
N ALA A 847 -10.35 28.70 -0.19
CA ALA A 847 -9.52 29.71 0.45
C ALA A 847 -8.70 30.49 -0.59
N LEU A 848 -8.52 31.79 -0.38
CA LEU A 848 -7.72 32.65 -1.24
C LEU A 848 -6.46 33.13 -0.50
N ASP A 849 -5.38 33.28 -1.26
CA ASP A 849 -4.13 33.94 -0.83
C ASP A 849 -3.50 33.33 0.43
N LEU A 850 -3.66 32.02 0.60
CA LEU A 850 -2.95 31.25 1.62
C LEU A 850 -1.65 30.69 1.05
N GLU A 851 -0.56 30.95 1.75
CA GLU A 851 0.76 30.43 1.38
C GLU A 851 0.83 28.90 1.52
N HIS A 852 0.22 28.37 2.59
CA HIS A 852 0.21 26.96 2.93
C HIS A 852 -1.24 26.44 3.03
N PRO A 853 -1.77 25.80 1.98
CA PRO A 853 -3.19 25.43 1.90
C PRO A 853 -3.60 24.40 2.96
N PHE A 854 -2.68 23.55 3.42
CA PHE A 854 -2.94 22.56 4.46
C PHE A 854 -3.51 23.18 5.74
N ARG A 855 -3.14 24.43 6.07
CA ARG A 855 -3.62 25.12 7.27
C ARG A 855 -5.13 25.35 7.23
N ALA A 856 -5.67 25.71 6.06
CA ALA A 856 -7.10 25.85 5.90
C ALA A 856 -7.81 24.49 5.76
N ALA A 857 -7.16 23.49 5.17
CA ALA A 857 -7.70 22.14 5.09
C ALA A 857 -7.91 21.54 6.49
N VAL A 858 -6.92 21.65 7.38
CA VAL A 858 -7.03 21.20 8.78
C VAL A 858 -8.02 22.06 9.56
N ASP A 859 -8.01 23.40 9.42
CA ASP A 859 -8.99 24.28 10.07
C ASP A 859 -10.44 23.94 9.71
N LEU A 860 -10.69 23.51 8.46
CA LEU A 860 -12.03 23.16 7.98
C LEU A 860 -12.62 21.94 8.69
N ILE A 861 -11.78 20.96 9.06
CA ILE A 861 -12.23 19.66 9.61
C ILE A 861 -12.02 19.50 11.11
N SER A 862 -11.12 20.27 11.73
CA SER A 862 -10.77 20.10 13.14
C SER A 862 -11.62 20.96 14.09
N PRO A 863 -12.15 20.38 15.19
CA PRO A 863 -13.04 21.08 16.12
C PRO A 863 -12.30 22.09 17.00
N ALA A 864 -13.00 23.14 17.43
CA ALA A 864 -12.62 23.95 18.61
C ALA A 864 -13.53 23.50 19.75
N PHE A 865 -12.95 23.29 20.92
CA PHE A 865 -13.73 22.79 22.06
C PHE A 865 -14.26 23.95 22.88
N VAL A 866 -15.56 23.93 23.17
CA VAL A 866 -16.24 24.96 23.97
C VAL A 866 -16.63 24.33 25.30
N VAL A 867 -16.11 24.88 26.39
CA VAL A 867 -16.38 24.40 27.75
C VAL A 867 -17.04 25.52 28.56
N PRO A 868 -18.31 25.38 28.96
CA PRO A 868 -18.94 26.31 29.89
C PRO A 868 -18.19 26.38 31.22
N THR A 869 -18.05 27.58 31.78
CA THR A 869 -17.44 27.81 33.09
C THR A 869 -18.22 28.86 33.87
N ASP A 870 -18.37 28.65 35.17
CA ASP A 870 -18.96 29.65 36.09
C ASP A 870 -17.90 30.54 36.74
N ALA A 871 -16.62 30.29 36.44
CA ALA A 871 -15.52 31.14 36.82
C ALA A 871 -15.20 32.17 35.73
N GLY A 872 -14.58 33.28 36.16
CA GLY A 872 -14.07 34.31 35.25
C GLY A 872 -12.87 33.83 34.41
N PRO A 873 -12.23 34.75 33.65
CA PRO A 873 -11.07 34.40 32.85
C PRO A 873 -9.92 33.82 33.71
N PRO A 874 -9.08 32.94 33.14
CA PRO A 874 -7.89 32.42 33.82
C PRO A 874 -7.00 33.53 34.42
N PRO A 875 -6.22 33.24 35.48
CA PRO A 875 -5.35 34.24 36.12
C PRO A 875 -4.33 34.90 35.17
N THR A 876 -3.94 34.19 34.12
CA THR A 876 -3.02 34.67 33.06
C THR A 876 -3.68 35.61 32.07
N GLY A 877 -5.02 35.75 32.11
CA GLY A 877 -5.80 36.61 31.23
C GLY A 877 -6.87 35.85 30.42
N PRO A 878 -7.65 36.57 29.60
CA PRO A 878 -8.71 35.99 28.80
C PRO A 878 -8.21 35.19 27.59
N THR A 879 -6.91 35.19 27.30
CA THR A 879 -6.30 34.41 26.20
C THR A 879 -4.92 33.91 26.61
N GLY A 880 -4.55 32.71 26.18
CA GLY A 880 -3.21 32.16 26.42
C GLY A 880 -2.90 30.99 25.49
N TRP A 881 -1.64 30.58 25.43
CA TRP A 881 -1.17 29.43 24.67
C TRP A 881 -0.29 28.53 25.54
N LEU A 882 -0.26 27.25 25.21
CA LEU A 882 0.58 26.25 25.87
C LEU A 882 1.85 25.98 25.06
N PHE A 883 1.72 25.95 23.74
CA PHE A 883 2.85 25.79 22.82
C PHE A 883 2.75 26.75 21.65
N HIS A 884 3.90 27.15 21.09
CA HIS A 884 3.93 28.02 19.92
C HIS A 884 5.07 27.65 18.97
N LEU A 885 4.72 27.37 17.72
CA LEU A 885 5.69 27.18 16.64
C LEU A 885 5.78 28.47 15.81
N ASP A 886 6.98 28.99 15.63
CA ASP A 886 7.23 30.29 15.00
C ASP A 886 7.17 30.29 13.46
N THR A 887 7.18 29.11 12.85
CA THR A 887 7.09 28.95 11.39
C THR A 887 5.71 28.47 10.95
N LYS A 888 5.30 28.91 9.75
CA LYS A 888 4.04 28.50 9.10
C LYS A 888 4.22 27.32 8.13
N ALA A 889 5.47 27.01 7.77
CA ALA A 889 5.83 25.97 6.82
C ALA A 889 5.78 24.55 7.41
N VAL A 890 5.78 24.44 8.74
CA VAL A 890 5.77 23.15 9.45
C VAL A 890 4.37 22.91 10.03
N ALA A 891 3.83 21.73 9.77
CA ALA A 891 2.60 21.24 10.37
C ALA A 891 2.92 20.44 11.63
N VAL A 892 2.14 20.66 12.70
CA VAL A 892 2.08 19.73 13.83
C VAL A 892 0.89 18.81 13.59
N THR A 893 1.15 17.52 13.43
CA THR A 893 0.14 16.52 13.06
C THR A 893 -0.42 15.80 14.28
N ARG A 894 0.37 15.70 15.36
CA ARG A 894 -0.06 15.14 16.64
C ARG A 894 0.79 15.65 17.81
N VAL A 895 0.16 15.73 18.98
CA VAL A 895 0.84 15.96 20.28
C VAL A 895 0.43 14.84 21.23
N GLU A 896 1.42 14.19 21.84
CA GLU A 896 1.24 13.12 22.81
C GLU A 896 1.82 13.50 24.17
N TYR A 897 1.24 12.98 25.25
CA TYR A 897 1.85 13.02 26.57
C TYR A 897 2.85 11.87 26.71
N ALA A 898 4.02 12.14 27.29
CA ALA A 898 5.04 11.13 27.57
C ALA A 898 5.39 11.11 29.06
N ASP A 899 5.28 9.94 29.68
CA ASP A 899 5.69 9.69 31.07
C ASP A 899 6.09 8.21 31.22
N PRO A 900 7.39 7.90 31.39
CA PRO A 900 8.49 8.86 31.44
C PRO A 900 8.84 9.45 30.06
N SER A 901 9.35 10.67 30.06
CA SER A 901 10.08 11.34 28.97
C SER A 901 11.56 11.44 29.34
N GLY A 902 12.42 11.65 28.35
CA GLY A 902 13.80 12.01 28.61
C GLY A 902 14.69 10.88 29.12
N ASP A 903 14.38 9.64 28.79
CA ASP A 903 15.03 8.45 29.38
C ASP A 903 14.85 8.38 30.91
N GLY A 904 13.65 8.70 31.39
CA GLY A 904 13.33 8.68 32.83
C GLY A 904 13.57 10.01 33.55
N ARG A 905 13.85 11.10 32.83
CA ARG A 905 14.09 12.43 33.42
C ARG A 905 12.85 13.12 33.98
N GLY A 906 11.66 12.64 33.64
CA GLY A 906 10.41 13.20 34.12
C GLY A 906 9.27 12.89 33.17
N TRP A 907 8.31 13.80 33.07
CA TRP A 907 7.23 13.75 32.09
C TRP A 907 7.42 14.84 31.04
N GLY A 908 6.72 14.73 29.92
CA GLY A 908 6.92 15.59 28.77
C GLY A 908 5.85 15.43 27.72
N VAL A 909 6.18 15.88 26.51
CA VAL A 909 5.31 15.80 25.35
C VAL A 909 6.10 15.38 24.12
N VAL A 910 5.45 14.63 23.24
CA VAL A 910 6.01 14.27 21.93
C VAL A 910 5.24 15.00 20.84
N PHE A 911 5.95 15.78 20.03
CA PHE A 911 5.42 16.47 18.87
C PHE A 911 5.71 15.70 17.59
N HIS A 912 4.69 15.46 16.77
CA HIS A 912 4.84 14.94 15.42
C HIS A 912 4.78 16.12 14.45
N LEU A 913 5.83 16.28 13.65
CA LEU A 913 6.06 17.43 12.77
C LEU A 913 6.23 16.99 11.33
N VAL A 914 5.75 17.80 10.40
CA VAL A 914 5.97 17.63 8.95
C VAL A 914 6.36 18.96 8.34
N GLU A 915 7.49 19.02 7.65
CA GLU A 915 7.85 20.14 6.77
C GLU A 915 6.96 20.09 5.51
N ALA A 916 6.13 21.10 5.30
CA ALA A 916 5.06 21.09 4.30
C ALA A 916 5.23 22.15 3.19
N ALA A 917 6.36 22.87 3.15
CA ALA A 917 6.66 23.85 2.11
C ALA A 917 7.62 23.32 1.04
N GLY A 918 8.30 22.18 1.27
CA GLY A 918 9.30 21.63 0.37
C GLY A 918 10.63 22.38 0.43
N THR A 919 10.91 23.04 1.56
CA THR A 919 12.15 23.81 1.77
C THR A 919 12.66 23.58 3.20
N PRO A 920 13.99 23.62 3.44
CA PRO A 920 14.50 23.43 4.79
C PRO A 920 13.90 24.46 5.76
N ALA A 921 13.48 24.00 6.93
CA ALA A 921 12.85 24.84 7.95
C ALA A 921 13.66 24.81 9.24
N ARG A 922 13.98 26.00 9.77
CA ARG A 922 14.47 26.16 11.14
C ARG A 922 13.33 26.70 11.98
N CYS A 923 13.01 26.04 13.07
CA CYS A 923 11.86 26.41 13.87
C CYS A 923 12.18 26.43 15.37
N ARG A 924 11.51 27.35 16.07
CA ARG A 924 11.53 27.46 17.53
C ARG A 924 10.17 27.02 18.04
N LEU A 925 10.15 25.91 18.77
CA LEU A 925 8.96 25.46 19.48
C LEU A 925 9.03 25.95 20.93
N ARG A 926 8.25 26.98 21.24
CA ARG A 926 8.13 27.55 22.58
C ARG A 926 7.15 26.74 23.42
N THR A 927 7.46 26.60 24.70
CA THR A 927 6.69 25.81 25.67
C THR A 927 6.31 26.71 26.86
N PHE A 928 5.11 26.51 27.41
CA PHE A 928 4.61 27.31 28.55
C PHE A 928 5.36 27.05 29.87
N ARG A 929 6.04 25.91 29.98
CA ARG A 929 7.03 25.59 31.02
C ARG A 929 8.36 25.39 30.34
N ASN A 930 9.43 25.87 30.97
CA ASN A 930 10.77 25.74 30.38
C ASN A 930 11.07 24.24 30.16
N PRO A 931 11.49 23.86 28.94
CA PRO A 931 11.92 22.51 28.69
C PRO A 931 13.26 22.28 29.40
N VAL A 932 13.44 21.11 30.00
CA VAL A 932 14.71 20.73 30.64
C VAL A 932 15.57 19.89 29.72
N TRP A 933 14.94 19.25 28.73
CA TRP A 933 15.61 18.44 27.72
C TRP A 933 14.71 18.23 26.51
N ALA A 934 15.32 18.00 25.35
CA ALA A 934 14.59 17.66 24.14
C ALA A 934 15.47 16.83 23.18
N ARG A 935 14.84 15.96 22.40
CA ARG A 935 15.51 15.14 21.38
C ARG A 935 14.61 14.84 20.19
N LEU A 936 15.23 14.55 19.06
CA LEU A 936 14.60 13.87 17.95
C LEU A 936 14.60 12.36 18.24
N ILE A 937 13.45 11.73 18.08
CA ILE A 937 13.27 10.27 18.18
C ILE A 937 12.76 9.71 16.85
N ASP A 938 13.01 8.43 16.61
CA ASP A 938 12.35 7.71 15.53
C ASP A 938 10.89 7.33 15.90
N PHE A 939 10.24 6.55 15.06
CA PHE A 939 8.85 6.13 15.29
C PHE A 939 8.73 4.85 16.14
N GLN A 940 9.87 4.30 16.58
CA GLN A 940 9.98 3.26 17.61
C GLN A 940 10.34 3.84 18.99
N ASN A 941 10.48 5.17 19.10
CA ASN A 941 10.91 5.93 20.28
C ASN A 941 12.40 5.82 20.61
N GLU A 942 13.23 5.34 19.68
CA GLU A 942 14.68 5.33 19.85
C GLU A 942 15.26 6.74 19.58
N PRO A 943 16.25 7.18 20.37
CA PRO A 943 16.87 8.49 20.20
C PRO A 943 17.68 8.57 18.90
N ILE A 944 17.49 9.67 18.16
CA ILE A 944 18.30 10.00 16.98
C ILE A 944 19.36 11.04 17.34
N VAL A 945 18.94 12.18 17.89
CA VAL A 945 19.84 13.29 18.24
C VAL A 945 19.21 14.21 19.30
N ASP A 946 20.04 14.70 20.22
CA ASP A 946 19.63 15.72 21.21
C ASP A 946 19.42 17.07 20.52
N LEU A 947 18.42 17.81 20.99
CA LEU A 947 18.07 19.12 20.47
C LEU A 947 18.50 20.22 21.45
N THR A 948 18.74 21.41 20.91
CA THR A 948 19.14 22.56 21.72
C THR A 948 17.92 23.17 22.40
N VAL A 949 18.01 23.33 23.72
CA VAL A 949 17.06 24.11 24.52
C VAL A 949 17.60 25.53 24.69
N ASP A 950 16.77 26.54 24.38
CA ASP A 950 17.07 27.96 24.50
C ASP A 950 15.94 28.67 25.26
N GLY A 951 16.11 28.83 26.57
CA GLY A 951 15.12 29.45 27.45
C GLY A 951 13.83 28.63 27.55
N ASP A 952 12.75 29.16 26.98
CA ASP A 952 11.43 28.53 26.91
C ASP A 952 11.20 27.77 25.59
N ALA A 953 12.25 27.53 24.79
CA ALA A 953 12.11 26.99 23.44
C ALA A 953 13.04 25.81 23.15
N VAL A 954 12.61 24.95 22.24
CA VAL A 954 13.41 23.91 21.59
C VAL A 954 13.69 24.33 20.15
N LEU A 955 14.96 24.24 19.73
CA LEU A 955 15.38 24.54 18.36
C LEU A 955 15.36 23.27 17.52
N ILE A 956 14.65 23.31 16.39
CA ILE A 956 14.41 22.16 15.52
C ILE A 956 14.74 22.56 14.09
N ASP A 957 15.63 21.79 13.46
CA ASP A 957 15.97 21.92 12.03
C ASP A 957 15.36 20.74 11.26
N LEU A 958 14.63 21.04 10.20
CA LEU A 958 13.97 20.07 9.32
C LEU A 958 14.46 20.24 7.87
N ARG A 959 14.71 19.11 7.21
CA ARG A 959 14.89 19.04 5.75
C ARG A 959 13.55 19.22 5.02
N PRO A 960 13.57 19.53 3.71
CA PRO A 960 12.36 19.53 2.88
C PRO A 960 11.58 18.24 3.06
N HIS A 961 10.26 18.34 3.28
CA HIS A 961 9.38 17.17 3.45
C HIS A 961 9.73 16.23 4.61
N GLU A 962 10.55 16.67 5.56
CA GLU A 962 10.95 15.84 6.70
C GLU A 962 9.78 15.65 7.69
N ILE A 963 9.57 14.39 8.10
CA ILE A 963 8.60 13.95 9.09
C ILE A 963 9.36 13.69 10.40
N ALA A 964 9.19 14.50 11.44
CA ALA A 964 9.98 14.37 12.67
C ALA A 964 9.11 14.07 13.90
N ARG A 965 9.67 13.34 14.87
CA ARG A 965 9.11 13.20 16.23
C ARG A 965 10.06 13.80 17.25
N VAL A 966 9.57 14.74 18.04
CA VAL A 966 10.37 15.50 19.00
C VAL A 966 9.84 15.25 20.41
N ASP A 967 10.62 14.54 21.23
CA ASP A 967 10.35 14.31 22.66
C ASP A 967 10.91 15.47 23.47
N ILE A 968 10.07 16.14 24.25
CA ILE A 968 10.40 17.31 25.06
C ILE A 968 10.04 17.02 26.51
N THR A 969 11.06 16.98 27.36
CA THR A 969 10.88 16.87 28.81
C THR A 969 10.66 18.26 29.40
N LEU A 970 9.55 18.42 30.15
CA LEU A 970 9.17 19.69 30.75
C LEU A 970 9.58 19.75 32.23
N GLY A 971 9.96 20.94 32.69
CA GLY A 971 10.35 21.21 34.07
C GLY A 971 9.22 21.57 35.03
#